data_AF-A0A6L7GIA2-F1
#
_entry.id   AF-A0A6L7GIA2-F1
#
_cell.length_a   1.000
_cell.length_b   1.000
_cell.length_c   1.000
_cell.angle_alpha   90.00
_cell.angle_beta   90.00
_cell.angle_gamma   90.00
#
_symmetry.space_group_name_H-M   'P 1'
#
loop_
_entity.id
_entity.type
_entity.pdbx_description
1 polymer ?
#
loop_
_entity_poly.entity_id
_entity_poly.type
_entity_poly.pdbx_seq_one_letter_code
_entity_poly.pdbx_strand_id
1 'polypeptide(L)'
;MKISVALDKIDERQLFVPAFQREYVWKRDDAKQLIDSLIKEYPTGTMLTWETNTPPELKGPHKYDEKQGAVRILLDGQQRLTTLYMLIRGELPPYYTAPEILNDTRGLYVNLENLELEYYKKLKMENDPRWQNLTAIFKDEVWDQDVFKKLEERGVEVDKDAARHISGNIRKVERILDREFPEQTIPIKASIREAIDIFYKVNASGVSLTEAELALAQISGYWPQARDTFKAKLAELEKRGFVFKLDFVIYALLACLYASGSNMRLLHDQGNDTPIRKAWEKLESQTLDYVANLMQSHAYVDHTDEINSIYALIPIIAYCYQQDEHLSDLQIKKVVKWFYYSQIRTRYVSQLPQKLDRDLRIVRDADHPFDELLQVIKDERSLEIIPDEFVGRTITHPLFPMMRWYFKSKEATCFTTGVKLRQSMGKKYALEKDHIFPFSKLKAAGFGMGNRIKYSLAQEITNRAILTAIANRSKSATNAEDYLSEVNAKNPDALAKQCIPDDPELWKLENYELFLDARRKQLADGLNAFLTSITETEKSEAPITLAEMIAEGESEELEFKQTLRWDVKESKVNKGLEAVVSKTVAAFANSYEGGTLLIGVSDDGEALGLERDYVALGDADKDRFELHLRNLFSEALGQNVTASKLKISFPEIEGVEICKIDVRPADAAVVLTVADKNGLKSEKLYVRSGNSSPEMPMSEVQAFLNKRFASKTVG
;
A
#
# COMPACT_ATOMS: atom_id res chain seq x y z
N MET A 1 0.89 23.79 -30.22
CA MET A 1 1.41 25.10 -29.80
C MET A 1 2.92 25.02 -29.77
N LYS A 2 3.64 26.00 -30.32
CA LYS A 2 5.12 26.06 -30.18
C LYS A 2 5.55 26.13 -28.71
N ILE A 3 6.67 25.49 -28.38
CA ILE A 3 7.23 25.52 -27.02
C ILE A 3 7.53 26.96 -26.59
N SER A 4 8.16 27.78 -27.44
CA SER A 4 8.41 29.21 -27.15
C SER A 4 7.13 29.95 -26.77
N VAL A 5 6.09 29.81 -27.58
CA VAL A 5 4.77 30.42 -27.35
C VAL A 5 4.14 29.95 -26.02
N ALA A 6 4.31 28.68 -25.65
CA ALA A 6 3.81 28.17 -24.38
C ALA A 6 4.53 28.80 -23.18
N LEU A 7 5.84 29.01 -23.29
CA LEU A 7 6.64 29.67 -22.25
C LEU A 7 6.31 31.16 -22.15
N ASP A 8 6.20 31.85 -23.29
CA ASP A 8 5.82 33.26 -23.34
C ASP A 8 4.42 33.46 -22.72
N LYS A 9 3.46 32.56 -22.98
CA LYS A 9 2.14 32.60 -22.34
C LYS A 9 2.17 32.42 -20.81
N ILE A 10 3.15 31.70 -20.27
CA ILE A 10 3.35 31.63 -18.82
C ILE A 10 3.85 33.00 -18.31
N ASP A 11 4.86 33.56 -18.99
CA ASP A 11 5.47 34.84 -18.64
C ASP A 11 4.44 36.00 -18.71
N GLU A 12 3.57 35.98 -19.72
CA GLU A 12 2.49 36.95 -19.96
C GLU A 12 1.23 36.70 -19.11
N ARG A 13 1.21 35.66 -18.27
CA ARG A 13 0.03 35.27 -17.45
C ARG A 13 -1.23 35.02 -18.30
N GLN A 14 -1.07 34.24 -19.35
CA GLN A 14 -2.16 33.75 -20.20
C GLN A 14 -2.35 32.23 -20.13
N LEU A 15 -1.34 31.50 -19.66
CA LEU A 15 -1.39 30.07 -19.39
C LEU A 15 -1.12 29.82 -17.90
N PHE A 16 -2.11 29.27 -17.20
CA PHE A 16 -2.06 29.04 -15.76
C PHE A 16 -2.13 27.57 -15.42
N VAL A 17 -1.75 27.26 -14.18
CA VAL A 17 -1.78 25.92 -13.60
C VAL A 17 -2.79 25.92 -12.45
N PRO A 18 -3.73 24.97 -12.39
CA PRO A 18 -4.72 24.94 -11.33
C PRO A 18 -4.13 24.43 -10.00
N ALA A 19 -4.64 24.93 -8.88
CA ALA A 19 -4.16 24.64 -7.52
C ALA A 19 -4.23 23.15 -7.15
N PHE A 20 -5.20 22.42 -7.73
CA PHE A 20 -5.38 20.99 -7.49
C PHE A 20 -4.29 20.09 -8.11
N GLN A 21 -3.49 20.60 -9.06
CA GLN A 21 -2.36 19.85 -9.59
C GLN A 21 -1.25 19.66 -8.55
N ARG A 22 -0.46 18.60 -8.70
CA ARG A 22 0.62 18.29 -7.74
C ARG A 22 1.86 19.18 -7.88
N GLU A 23 2.73 19.09 -6.90
CA GLU A 23 4.09 19.66 -6.89
C GLU A 23 4.93 19.12 -8.06
N TYR A 24 6.10 19.71 -8.31
CA TYR A 24 6.99 19.22 -9.35
C TYR A 24 7.78 18.01 -8.82
N VAL A 25 7.58 16.85 -9.45
CA VAL A 25 8.10 15.55 -8.98
C VAL A 25 9.13 14.93 -9.90
N TRP A 26 9.23 15.41 -11.15
CA TRP A 26 10.16 14.88 -12.15
C TRP A 26 11.61 14.96 -11.67
N LYS A 27 12.35 13.88 -11.88
CA LYS A 27 13.76 13.77 -11.55
C LYS A 27 14.62 14.24 -12.72
N ARG A 28 15.90 14.39 -12.43
CA ARG A 28 16.96 14.72 -13.41
C ARG A 28 16.92 13.82 -14.66
N ASP A 29 16.70 12.54 -14.48
CA ASP A 29 16.64 11.59 -15.60
C ASP A 29 15.42 11.81 -16.51
N ASP A 30 14.25 12.17 -15.94
CA ASP A 30 13.04 12.47 -16.71
C ASP A 30 13.26 13.72 -17.59
N ALA A 31 13.89 14.75 -17.02
CA ALA A 31 14.24 15.96 -17.76
C ALA A 31 15.25 15.69 -18.90
N LYS A 32 16.26 14.86 -18.64
CA LYS A 32 17.23 14.40 -19.64
C LYS A 32 16.53 13.66 -20.79
N GLN A 33 15.61 12.74 -20.49
CA GLN A 33 14.88 11.97 -21.51
C GLN A 33 13.94 12.86 -22.36
N LEU A 34 13.32 13.87 -21.74
CA LEU A 34 12.50 14.85 -22.46
C LEU A 34 13.34 15.63 -23.46
N ILE A 35 14.48 16.18 -23.04
CA ILE A 35 15.37 16.92 -23.94
C ILE A 35 15.96 16.00 -25.01
N ASP A 36 16.33 14.76 -24.69
CA ASP A 36 16.82 13.79 -25.68
C ASP A 36 15.78 13.52 -26.78
N SER A 37 14.53 13.29 -26.38
CA SER A 37 13.40 13.06 -27.27
C SER A 37 13.13 14.28 -28.15
N LEU A 38 13.17 15.47 -27.56
CA LEU A 38 13.16 16.72 -28.29
C LEU A 38 14.35 16.78 -29.24
N ILE A 39 15.61 16.63 -28.88
CA ILE A 39 16.72 16.71 -29.86
C ILE A 39 16.54 15.74 -31.04
N LYS A 40 16.00 14.54 -30.80
CA LYS A 40 15.78 13.46 -31.78
C LYS A 40 14.50 13.52 -32.61
N GLU A 41 13.63 14.51 -32.41
CA GLU A 41 12.35 14.58 -33.16
C GLU A 41 11.36 13.46 -32.83
N TYR A 42 11.43 12.94 -31.60
CA TYR A 42 10.48 11.95 -31.11
C TYR A 42 9.23 12.61 -30.50
N PRO A 43 8.06 11.96 -30.60
CA PRO A 43 6.85 12.45 -29.94
C PRO A 43 7.01 12.52 -28.41
N THR A 44 6.71 13.68 -27.82
CA THR A 44 6.82 13.93 -26.36
C THR A 44 5.46 13.99 -25.66
N GLY A 45 4.43 13.37 -26.27
CA GLY A 45 3.03 13.40 -25.82
C GLY A 45 2.31 14.72 -26.11
N THR A 46 1.06 14.84 -25.65
CA THR A 46 0.21 16.03 -25.84
C THR A 46 0.10 16.84 -24.55
N MET A 47 -0.31 18.10 -24.69
CA MET A 47 -0.72 19.00 -23.62
C MET A 47 -2.23 19.09 -23.63
N LEU A 48 -2.88 19.02 -22.46
CA LEU A 48 -4.32 19.24 -22.34
C LEU A 48 -4.54 20.61 -21.71
N THR A 49 -5.23 21.49 -22.42
CA THR A 49 -5.59 22.83 -21.94
C THR A 49 -7.10 22.98 -21.85
N TRP A 50 -7.55 23.89 -20.98
CA TRP A 50 -8.95 24.25 -20.83
C TRP A 50 -9.08 25.77 -20.83
N GLU A 51 -9.85 26.31 -21.78
CA GLU A 51 -10.17 27.73 -21.82
C GLU A 51 -11.42 27.99 -20.97
N THR A 52 -11.37 28.95 -20.06
CA THR A 52 -12.52 29.25 -19.18
C THR A 52 -12.52 30.69 -18.68
N ASN A 53 -13.72 31.25 -18.46
CA ASN A 53 -13.94 32.55 -17.84
C ASN A 53 -14.11 32.45 -16.31
N THR A 54 -14.24 31.23 -15.80
CA THR A 54 -14.42 30.90 -14.38
C THR A 54 -13.38 29.85 -14.01
N PRO A 55 -12.10 30.21 -13.99
CA PRO A 55 -11.04 29.28 -13.65
C PRO A 55 -11.14 28.84 -12.18
N PRO A 56 -10.66 27.62 -11.85
CA PRO A 56 -10.47 27.20 -10.48
C PRO A 56 -9.40 28.06 -9.81
N GLU A 57 -9.18 27.84 -8.51
CA GLU A 57 -8.02 28.43 -7.83
C GLU A 57 -6.73 28.11 -8.58
N LEU A 58 -5.88 29.12 -8.77
CA LEU A 58 -4.66 29.04 -9.56
C LEU A 58 -3.45 28.83 -8.63
N LYS A 59 -2.43 28.13 -9.14
CA LYS A 59 -1.14 28.05 -8.45
C LYS A 59 -0.37 29.35 -8.52
N GLY A 60 0.38 29.61 -7.45
CA GLY A 60 1.21 30.80 -7.32
C GLY A 60 0.45 32.01 -6.80
N PRO A 61 1.10 33.19 -6.75
CA PRO A 61 0.53 34.39 -6.14
C PRO A 61 -0.54 35.07 -7.00
N HIS A 62 -0.73 34.65 -8.25
CA HIS A 62 -1.66 35.30 -9.16
C HIS A 62 -3.09 34.87 -8.87
N LYS A 63 -3.96 35.87 -8.64
CA LYS A 63 -5.40 35.68 -8.56
C LYS A 63 -6.03 36.16 -9.85
N TYR A 64 -6.92 35.34 -10.40
CA TYR A 64 -7.68 35.67 -11.59
C TYR A 64 -8.55 36.92 -11.37
N ASP A 65 -8.53 37.83 -12.34
CA ASP A 65 -9.42 39.00 -12.43
C ASP A 65 -10.37 38.79 -13.61
N GLU A 66 -11.69 38.91 -13.39
CA GLU A 66 -12.72 38.74 -14.42
C GLU A 66 -12.52 39.64 -15.65
N LYS A 67 -11.82 40.77 -15.49
CA LYS A 67 -11.46 41.67 -16.61
C LYS A 67 -10.50 41.05 -17.62
N GLN A 68 -9.80 39.97 -17.26
CA GLN A 68 -8.90 39.25 -18.15
C GLN A 68 -9.64 38.40 -19.19
N GLY A 69 -10.94 38.13 -18.97
CA GLY A 69 -11.74 37.26 -19.83
C GLY A 69 -11.26 35.81 -19.81
N ALA A 70 -11.45 35.08 -20.93
CA ALA A 70 -11.08 33.67 -21.01
C ALA A 70 -9.58 33.47 -20.81
N VAL A 71 -9.21 32.67 -19.81
CA VAL A 71 -7.83 32.25 -19.56
C VAL A 71 -7.62 30.79 -19.93
N ARG A 72 -6.38 30.40 -20.23
CA ARG A 72 -6.02 28.99 -20.45
C ARG A 72 -5.49 28.35 -19.18
N ILE A 73 -6.06 27.20 -18.84
CA ILE A 73 -5.64 26.36 -17.74
C ILE A 73 -4.96 25.12 -18.30
N LEU A 74 -3.73 24.86 -17.85
CA LEU A 74 -2.96 23.66 -18.17
C LEU A 74 -3.45 22.51 -17.29
N LEU A 75 -4.12 21.52 -17.88
CA LEU A 75 -4.62 20.34 -17.18
C LEU A 75 -3.66 19.15 -17.29
N ASP A 76 -3.00 18.94 -18.42
CA ASP A 76 -1.94 17.92 -18.54
C ASP A 76 -0.74 18.48 -19.31
N GLY A 77 0.45 17.97 -19.00
CA GLY A 77 1.72 18.46 -19.54
C GLY A 77 2.47 19.39 -18.59
N GLN A 78 1.95 19.62 -17.38
CA GLN A 78 2.55 20.46 -16.34
C GLN A 78 4.03 20.15 -16.09
N GLN A 79 4.37 18.88 -15.82
CA GLN A 79 5.75 18.49 -15.48
C GLN A 79 6.71 18.71 -16.67
N ARG A 80 6.25 18.44 -17.90
CA ARG A 80 7.03 18.66 -19.13
C ARG A 80 7.27 20.15 -19.36
N LEU A 81 6.22 20.97 -19.28
CA LEU A 81 6.30 22.40 -19.51
C LEU A 81 7.11 23.11 -18.41
N THR A 82 6.96 22.68 -17.15
CA THR A 82 7.78 23.18 -16.01
C THR A 82 9.26 22.86 -16.23
N THR A 83 9.59 21.64 -16.67
CA THR A 83 10.97 21.24 -16.96
C THR A 83 11.58 22.10 -18.07
N LEU A 84 10.82 22.30 -19.16
CA LEU A 84 11.23 23.16 -20.26
C LEU A 84 11.44 24.59 -19.80
N TYR A 85 10.52 25.14 -19.01
CA TYR A 85 10.65 26.49 -18.45
C TYR A 85 11.94 26.63 -17.63
N MET A 86 12.20 25.71 -16.69
CA MET A 86 13.38 25.75 -15.83
C MET A 86 14.69 25.61 -16.63
N LEU A 87 14.73 24.75 -17.65
CA LEU A 87 15.93 24.55 -18.47
C LEU A 87 16.17 25.68 -19.47
N ILE A 88 15.13 26.27 -20.03
CA ILE A 88 15.21 27.31 -21.07
C ILE A 88 15.39 28.69 -20.43
N ARG A 89 14.53 29.05 -19.46
CA ARG A 89 14.61 30.36 -18.78
C ARG A 89 15.66 30.38 -17.66
N GLY A 90 16.01 29.22 -17.10
CA GLY A 90 16.94 29.12 -15.96
C GLY A 90 16.33 29.48 -14.61
N GLU A 91 15.04 29.80 -14.58
CA GLU A 91 14.31 30.30 -13.42
C GLU A 91 13.15 29.38 -13.04
N LEU A 92 12.62 29.54 -11.83
CA LEU A 92 11.42 28.82 -11.43
C LEU A 92 10.20 29.50 -12.08
N PRO A 93 9.25 28.74 -12.64
CA PRO A 93 8.05 29.35 -13.19
C PRO A 93 7.22 30.03 -12.08
N PRO A 94 6.43 31.06 -12.44
CA PRO A 94 5.72 31.91 -11.47
C PRO A 94 4.66 31.18 -10.64
N TYR A 95 4.27 29.97 -11.05
CA TYR A 95 3.30 29.12 -10.35
C TYR A 95 3.93 28.11 -9.37
N TYR A 96 5.25 28.13 -9.18
CA TYR A 96 5.93 27.30 -8.18
C TYR A 96 6.87 28.11 -7.28
N THR A 97 6.90 27.73 -6.02
CA THR A 97 7.92 28.15 -5.05
C THR A 97 9.04 27.10 -4.94
N ALA A 98 10.20 27.48 -4.41
CA ALA A 98 11.33 26.57 -4.26
C ALA A 98 11.00 25.27 -3.47
N PRO A 99 10.22 25.31 -2.38
CA PRO A 99 9.81 24.09 -1.67
C PRO A 99 8.88 23.16 -2.46
N GLU A 100 8.19 23.67 -3.49
CA GLU A 100 7.29 22.88 -4.34
C GLU A 100 8.02 22.21 -5.52
N ILE A 101 9.31 22.49 -5.67
CA ILE A 101 10.21 21.80 -6.62
C ILE A 101 10.98 20.73 -5.85
N LEU A 102 10.47 19.49 -5.86
CA LEU A 102 11.08 18.41 -5.09
C LEU A 102 12.46 18.01 -5.63
N ASN A 103 12.67 18.18 -6.94
CA ASN A 103 13.93 17.91 -7.60
C ASN A 103 14.24 19.04 -8.58
N ASP A 104 15.31 19.80 -8.34
CA ASP A 104 15.76 20.79 -9.30
C ASP A 104 16.48 20.11 -10.48
N THR A 105 15.87 20.20 -11.66
CA THR A 105 16.35 19.58 -12.90
C THR A 105 17.22 20.50 -13.74
N ARG A 106 17.47 21.74 -13.31
CA ARG A 106 18.41 22.67 -13.96
C ARG A 106 19.85 22.15 -13.92
N GLY A 107 20.70 22.71 -14.79
CA GLY A 107 22.11 22.33 -14.89
C GLY A 107 22.35 21.07 -15.70
N LEU A 108 21.50 20.83 -16.71
CA LEU A 108 21.72 19.80 -17.72
C LEU A 108 22.68 20.32 -18.81
N TYR A 109 23.67 19.52 -19.15
CA TYR A 109 24.67 19.84 -20.17
C TYR A 109 24.48 18.95 -21.39
N VAL A 110 24.84 19.48 -22.55
CA VAL A 110 24.90 18.77 -23.83
C VAL A 110 26.33 18.80 -24.36
N ASN A 111 26.79 17.67 -24.89
CA ASN A 111 28.02 17.63 -25.67
C ASN A 111 27.71 18.01 -27.13
N LEU A 112 28.32 19.09 -27.61
CA LEU A 112 28.04 19.63 -28.94
C LEU A 112 28.59 18.78 -30.10
N GLU A 113 29.44 17.80 -29.82
CA GLU A 113 29.93 16.87 -30.84
C GLU A 113 28.97 15.71 -31.06
N ASN A 114 28.42 15.09 -30.00
CA ASN A 114 27.63 13.86 -30.12
C ASN A 114 26.20 13.96 -29.57
N LEU A 115 25.78 15.14 -29.09
CA LEU A 115 24.48 15.41 -28.46
C LEU A 115 24.22 14.59 -27.18
N GLU A 116 25.27 14.05 -26.54
CA GLU A 116 25.14 13.36 -25.26
C GLU A 116 24.70 14.34 -24.17
N LEU A 117 23.67 13.96 -23.41
CA LEU A 117 23.12 14.75 -22.33
C LEU A 117 23.56 14.20 -20.97
N GLU A 118 24.13 15.04 -20.12
CA GLU A 118 24.57 14.64 -18.78
C GLU A 118 24.49 15.81 -17.80
N TYR A 119 24.25 15.49 -16.53
CA TYR A 119 24.42 16.47 -15.46
C TYR A 119 25.90 16.64 -15.13
N TYR A 120 26.28 17.82 -14.64
CA TYR A 120 27.67 18.20 -14.48
C TYR A 120 28.52 17.15 -13.74
N LYS A 121 29.59 16.67 -14.40
CA LYS A 121 30.57 15.74 -13.87
C LYS A 121 31.97 16.32 -14.07
N LYS A 122 32.60 16.76 -12.97
CA LYS A 122 33.90 17.45 -12.99
C LYS A 122 34.95 16.76 -13.87
N LEU A 123 35.18 15.45 -13.65
CA LEU A 123 36.16 14.65 -14.38
C LEU A 123 35.92 14.59 -15.90
N LYS A 124 34.66 14.70 -16.34
CA LYS A 124 34.28 14.59 -17.76
C LYS A 124 34.20 15.95 -18.45
N MET A 125 33.81 17.00 -17.73
CA MET A 125 33.36 18.27 -18.34
C MET A 125 34.27 19.47 -18.05
N GLU A 126 35.01 19.48 -16.94
CA GLU A 126 35.84 20.65 -16.56
C GLU A 126 36.89 21.00 -17.62
N ASN A 127 37.37 19.98 -18.34
CA ASN A 127 38.42 20.10 -19.33
C ASN A 127 37.98 19.89 -20.78
N ASP A 128 36.67 19.83 -21.04
CA ASP A 128 36.15 19.62 -22.38
C ASP A 128 35.15 20.72 -22.75
N PRO A 129 35.55 21.72 -23.57
CA PRO A 129 34.71 22.84 -23.93
C PRO A 129 33.54 22.45 -24.86
N ARG A 130 33.47 21.20 -25.34
CA ARG A 130 32.30 20.69 -26.08
C ARG A 130 31.08 20.52 -25.17
N TRP A 131 31.27 20.40 -23.87
CA TRP A 131 30.17 20.33 -22.91
C TRP A 131 29.66 21.73 -22.58
N GLN A 132 28.43 22.01 -22.99
CA GLN A 132 27.78 23.30 -22.79
C GLN A 132 26.50 23.15 -21.98
N ASN A 133 26.22 24.14 -21.14
CA ASN A 133 24.99 24.18 -20.37
C ASN A 133 23.81 24.51 -21.30
N LEU A 134 22.73 23.74 -21.24
CA LEU A 134 21.57 23.96 -22.10
C LEU A 134 20.93 25.33 -21.90
N THR A 135 20.83 25.81 -20.66
CA THR A 135 20.27 27.13 -20.35
C THR A 135 21.10 28.24 -20.99
N ALA A 136 22.43 28.11 -20.98
CA ALA A 136 23.31 29.08 -21.64
C ALA A 136 23.11 29.09 -23.15
N ILE A 137 22.89 27.93 -23.78
CA ILE A 137 22.56 27.83 -25.22
C ILE A 137 21.22 28.54 -25.49
N PHE A 138 20.17 28.27 -24.72
CA PHE A 138 18.85 28.90 -24.91
C PHE A 138 18.80 30.40 -24.64
N LYS A 139 19.78 30.93 -23.90
CA LYS A 139 19.94 32.37 -23.61
C LYS A 139 20.87 33.08 -24.60
N ASP A 140 21.27 32.40 -25.68
CA ASP A 140 22.23 32.92 -26.68
C ASP A 140 23.59 33.31 -26.06
N GLU A 141 23.97 32.67 -24.95
CA GLU A 141 25.24 32.90 -24.24
C GLU A 141 26.38 31.99 -24.77
N VAL A 142 26.06 31.02 -25.62
CA VAL A 142 27.03 30.05 -26.18
C VAL A 142 27.23 30.30 -27.67
N TRP A 143 28.43 30.75 -28.01
CA TRP A 143 28.82 31.05 -29.39
C TRP A 143 29.76 29.95 -29.89
N ASP A 144 29.53 29.47 -31.11
CA ASP A 144 30.34 28.39 -31.70
C ASP A 144 31.82 28.76 -31.79
N GLN A 145 32.12 30.01 -32.15
CA GLN A 145 33.48 30.58 -32.19
C GLN A 145 34.22 30.46 -30.84
N ASP A 146 33.52 30.66 -29.71
CA ASP A 146 34.14 30.55 -28.38
C ASP A 146 34.49 29.11 -28.03
N VAL A 147 33.68 28.15 -28.50
CA VAL A 147 33.94 26.72 -28.34
C VAL A 147 35.15 26.32 -29.18
N PHE A 148 35.23 26.79 -30.42
CA PHE A 148 36.36 26.51 -31.33
C PHE A 148 37.67 27.06 -30.77
N LYS A 149 37.69 28.32 -30.34
CA LYS A 149 38.86 28.95 -29.73
C LYS A 149 39.36 28.16 -28.51
N LYS A 150 38.46 27.73 -27.62
CA LYS A 150 38.82 26.93 -26.44
C LYS A 150 39.34 25.53 -26.78
N LEU A 151 38.92 24.95 -27.90
CA LEU A 151 39.45 23.67 -28.41
C LEU A 151 40.86 23.86 -28.98
N GLU A 152 41.07 24.90 -29.77
CA GLU A 152 42.37 25.24 -30.35
C GLU A 152 43.41 25.58 -29.27
N GLU A 153 43.05 26.36 -28.25
CA GLU A 153 43.90 26.66 -27.07
C GLU A 153 44.35 25.39 -26.34
N ARG A 154 43.63 24.28 -26.49
CA ARG A 154 43.91 22.97 -25.90
C ARG A 154 44.59 22.00 -26.88
N GLY A 155 44.97 22.48 -28.07
CA GLY A 155 45.66 21.68 -29.09
C GLY A 155 44.74 20.73 -29.87
N VAL A 156 43.43 20.95 -29.85
CA VAL A 156 42.47 20.20 -30.67
C VAL A 156 42.19 21.01 -31.93
N GLU A 157 42.64 20.53 -33.08
CA GLU A 157 42.34 21.14 -34.38
C GLU A 157 40.86 20.93 -34.74
N VAL A 158 40.14 22.01 -35.03
CA VAL A 158 38.74 21.97 -35.45
C VAL A 158 38.68 22.17 -36.95
N ASP A 159 38.54 21.08 -37.70
CA ASP A 159 38.35 21.17 -39.16
C ASP A 159 36.97 21.74 -39.53
N LYS A 160 36.77 21.99 -40.84
CA LYS A 160 35.52 22.57 -41.34
C LYS A 160 34.30 21.69 -41.11
N ASP A 161 34.46 20.37 -41.10
CA ASP A 161 33.37 19.42 -40.93
C ASP A 161 32.97 19.33 -39.45
N ALA A 162 33.95 19.27 -38.55
CA ALA A 162 33.76 19.35 -37.10
C ALA A 162 33.11 20.68 -36.69
N ALA A 163 33.58 21.81 -37.22
CA ALA A 163 32.98 23.12 -36.99
C ALA A 163 31.52 23.16 -37.44
N ARG A 164 31.24 22.69 -38.67
CA ARG A 164 29.86 22.61 -39.20
C ARG A 164 28.98 21.68 -38.35
N HIS A 165 29.53 20.59 -37.84
CA HIS A 165 28.81 19.64 -37.01
C HIS A 165 28.42 20.25 -35.65
N ILE A 166 29.38 20.88 -34.98
CA ILE A 166 29.16 21.57 -33.69
C ILE A 166 28.13 22.69 -33.84
N SER A 167 28.31 23.60 -34.80
CA SER A 167 27.33 24.68 -35.04
C SER A 167 25.95 24.11 -35.43
N GLY A 168 25.92 23.01 -36.19
CA GLY A 168 24.67 22.32 -36.52
C GLY A 168 23.96 21.74 -35.30
N ASN A 169 24.71 21.19 -34.34
CA ASN A 169 24.17 20.65 -33.11
C ASN A 169 23.68 21.73 -32.14
N ILE A 170 24.35 22.88 -32.06
CA ILE A 170 23.82 24.06 -31.35
C ILE A 170 22.45 24.44 -31.90
N ARG A 171 22.33 24.57 -33.23
CA ARG A 171 21.05 24.88 -33.90
C ARG A 171 19.97 23.84 -33.66
N LYS A 172 20.30 22.55 -33.56
CA LYS A 172 19.33 21.50 -33.22
C LYS A 172 18.75 21.70 -31.82
N VAL A 173 19.59 22.12 -30.87
CA VAL A 173 19.16 22.43 -29.50
C VAL A 173 18.28 23.68 -29.50
N GLU A 174 18.70 24.78 -30.15
CA GLU A 174 17.90 26.02 -30.25
C GLU A 174 16.51 25.78 -30.86
N ARG A 175 16.44 24.94 -31.91
CA ARG A 175 15.19 24.57 -32.60
C ARG A 175 14.17 23.87 -31.69
N ILE A 176 14.54 23.42 -30.50
CA ILE A 176 13.57 22.91 -29.52
C ILE A 176 12.49 23.96 -29.23
N LEU A 177 12.84 25.25 -29.19
CA LEU A 177 11.88 26.35 -28.98
C LEU A 177 10.79 26.42 -30.05
N ASP A 178 11.13 26.09 -31.30
CA ASP A 178 10.22 26.15 -32.44
C ASP A 178 9.29 24.94 -32.57
N ARG A 179 9.46 23.94 -31.70
CA ARG A 179 8.74 22.68 -31.85
C ARG A 179 7.31 22.78 -31.38
N GLU A 180 6.46 22.07 -32.11
CA GLU A 180 5.07 21.90 -31.72
C GLU A 180 4.97 20.93 -30.54
N PHE A 181 4.46 21.45 -29.43
CA PHE A 181 3.89 20.64 -28.36
C PHE A 181 2.40 20.47 -28.68
N PRO A 182 1.94 19.27 -29.11
CA PRO A 182 0.55 19.09 -29.53
C PRO A 182 -0.41 19.45 -28.40
N GLU A 183 -1.36 20.33 -28.66
CA GLU A 183 -2.34 20.83 -27.68
C GLU A 183 -3.71 20.24 -28.00
N GLN A 184 -4.36 19.66 -26.98
CA GLN A 184 -5.78 19.31 -26.99
C GLN A 184 -6.50 20.30 -26.07
N THR A 185 -7.59 20.91 -26.55
CA THR A 185 -8.30 21.95 -25.80
C THR A 185 -9.69 21.51 -25.42
N ILE A 186 -10.01 21.62 -24.13
CA ILE A 186 -11.36 21.44 -23.60
C ILE A 186 -12.17 22.71 -23.89
N PRO A 187 -13.42 22.59 -24.41
CA PRO A 187 -14.27 23.73 -24.71
C PRO A 187 -14.60 24.62 -23.50
N ILE A 188 -14.86 25.90 -23.75
CA ILE A 188 -15.20 26.91 -22.72
C ILE A 188 -16.45 26.56 -21.91
N LYS A 189 -17.38 25.81 -22.51
CA LYS A 189 -18.62 25.36 -21.85
C LYS A 189 -18.41 24.28 -20.78
N ALA A 190 -17.23 23.65 -20.72
CA ALA A 190 -16.97 22.62 -19.73
C ALA A 190 -16.88 23.24 -18.33
N SER A 191 -17.48 22.58 -17.35
CA SER A 191 -17.37 22.92 -15.94
C SER A 191 -16.01 22.50 -15.35
N ILE A 192 -15.66 23.04 -14.17
CA ILE A 192 -14.47 22.62 -13.40
C ILE A 192 -14.49 21.10 -13.18
N ARG A 193 -15.65 20.53 -12.85
CA ARG A 193 -15.82 19.08 -12.63
C ARG A 193 -15.50 18.28 -13.90
N GLU A 194 -16.08 18.67 -15.03
CA GLU A 194 -15.81 18.00 -16.31
C GLU A 194 -14.33 18.12 -16.70
N ALA A 195 -13.69 19.26 -16.43
CA ALA A 195 -12.27 19.44 -16.66
C ALA A 195 -11.41 18.50 -15.78
N ILE A 196 -11.75 18.33 -14.50
CA ILE A 196 -11.08 17.38 -13.59
C ILE A 196 -11.35 15.93 -14.02
N ASP A 197 -12.57 15.60 -14.47
CA ASP A 197 -12.91 14.25 -14.94
C ASP A 197 -12.20 13.90 -16.27
N ILE A 198 -12.06 14.86 -17.19
CA ILE A 198 -11.28 14.69 -18.42
C ILE A 198 -9.80 14.55 -18.06
N PHE A 199 -9.30 15.37 -17.13
CA PHE A 199 -7.95 15.23 -16.59
C PHE A 199 -7.70 13.84 -15.99
N TYR A 200 -8.64 13.32 -15.20
CA TYR A 200 -8.62 11.96 -14.63
C TYR A 200 -8.52 10.90 -15.73
N LYS A 201 -9.38 10.98 -16.75
CA LYS A 201 -9.42 10.01 -17.86
C LYS A 201 -8.14 10.03 -18.71
N VAL A 202 -7.57 11.20 -18.96
CA VAL A 202 -6.35 11.36 -19.76
C VAL A 202 -5.10 10.92 -18.98
N ASN A 203 -5.04 11.22 -17.67
CA ASN A 203 -3.88 10.86 -16.83
C ASN A 203 -3.82 9.39 -16.43
N ALA A 204 -4.91 8.64 -16.58
CA ALA A 204 -4.93 7.19 -16.31
C ALA A 204 -3.95 6.39 -17.21
N SER A 205 -3.38 6.99 -18.26
CA SER A 205 -2.44 6.36 -19.20
C SER A 205 -0.98 6.85 -19.11
N GLY A 206 -0.66 7.82 -18.23
CA GLY A 206 0.66 8.48 -18.12
C GLY A 206 1.48 8.08 -16.89
N VAL A 207 2.41 8.96 -16.43
CA VAL A 207 3.02 8.83 -15.08
C VAL A 207 1.92 9.04 -14.05
N SER A 208 1.25 7.95 -13.71
CA SER A 208 -0.04 7.93 -13.03
C SER A 208 0.02 8.67 -11.70
N LEU A 209 -0.93 9.58 -11.51
CA LEU A 209 -1.30 10.05 -10.17
C LEU A 209 -1.77 8.85 -9.34
N THR A 210 -1.51 8.86 -8.04
CA THR A 210 -2.11 7.85 -7.15
C THR A 210 -3.63 8.07 -7.11
N GLU A 211 -4.41 7.03 -6.81
CA GLU A 211 -5.87 7.19 -6.66
C GLU A 211 -6.23 8.21 -5.56
N ALA A 212 -5.38 8.32 -4.54
CA ALA A 212 -5.51 9.33 -3.49
C ALA A 212 -5.23 10.76 -4.02
N GLU A 213 -4.19 10.95 -4.84
CA GLU A 213 -3.92 12.24 -5.51
C GLU A 213 -5.10 12.65 -6.42
N LEU A 214 -5.71 11.68 -7.12
CA LEU A 214 -6.89 11.91 -7.95
C LEU A 214 -8.12 12.30 -7.12
N ALA A 215 -8.36 11.61 -6.00
CA ALA A 215 -9.44 11.98 -5.08
C ALA A 215 -9.21 13.37 -4.48
N LEU A 216 -7.98 13.73 -4.10
CA LEU A 216 -7.67 15.08 -3.63
C LEU A 216 -7.93 16.14 -4.71
N ALA A 217 -7.63 15.84 -5.97
CA ALA A 217 -7.93 16.76 -7.06
C ALA A 217 -9.44 17.02 -7.21
N GLN A 218 -10.26 15.97 -7.06
CA GLN A 218 -11.73 16.09 -7.05
C GLN A 218 -12.23 16.87 -5.84
N ILE A 219 -11.72 16.57 -4.63
CA ILE A 219 -12.04 17.32 -3.40
C ILE A 219 -11.73 18.81 -3.59
N SER A 220 -10.59 19.13 -4.21
CA SER A 220 -10.20 20.51 -4.48
C SER A 220 -11.14 21.23 -5.46
N GLY A 221 -11.92 20.49 -6.25
CA GLY A 221 -12.93 21.05 -7.16
C GLY A 221 -14.10 21.72 -6.44
N TYR A 222 -14.52 21.20 -5.28
CA TYR A 222 -15.61 21.76 -4.46
C TYR A 222 -15.13 22.37 -3.13
N TRP A 223 -13.94 22.01 -2.67
CA TRP A 223 -13.26 22.62 -1.52
C TRP A 223 -11.84 23.07 -1.90
N PRO A 224 -11.69 24.27 -2.51
CA PRO A 224 -10.40 24.74 -3.03
C PRO A 224 -9.27 24.79 -1.98
N GLN A 225 -9.61 25.13 -0.73
CA GLN A 225 -8.65 25.25 0.37
C GLN A 225 -8.21 23.91 0.98
N ALA A 226 -8.78 22.77 0.56
CA ALA A 226 -8.52 21.46 1.18
C ALA A 226 -7.03 21.14 1.26
N ARG A 227 -6.29 21.33 0.15
CA ARG A 227 -4.85 21.02 0.07
C ARG A 227 -4.04 21.81 1.09
N ASP A 228 -4.31 23.10 1.22
CA ASP A 228 -3.56 23.98 2.12
C ASP A 228 -3.88 23.70 3.58
N THR A 229 -5.15 23.45 3.90
CA THR A 229 -5.55 23.03 5.26
C THR A 229 -4.89 21.71 5.65
N PHE A 230 -4.90 20.72 4.75
CA PHE A 230 -4.24 19.42 5.01
C PHE A 230 -2.74 19.61 5.22
N LYS A 231 -2.06 20.39 4.36
CA LYS A 231 -0.63 20.70 4.50
C LYS A 231 -0.30 21.39 5.83
N ALA A 232 -1.13 22.33 6.26
CA ALA A 232 -0.92 23.03 7.52
C ALA A 232 -0.89 22.05 8.71
N LYS A 233 -1.86 21.13 8.77
CA LYS A 233 -1.89 20.11 9.83
C LYS A 233 -0.73 19.11 9.72
N LEU A 234 -0.37 18.69 8.51
CA LEU A 234 0.79 17.81 8.31
C LEU A 234 2.10 18.47 8.78
N ALA A 235 2.29 19.77 8.52
CA ALA A 235 3.46 20.51 8.99
C ALA A 235 3.47 20.68 10.52
N GLU A 236 2.30 20.73 11.17
CA GLU A 236 2.20 20.71 12.64
C GLU A 236 2.64 19.35 13.21
N LEU A 237 2.12 18.26 12.65
CA LEU A 237 2.45 16.89 13.03
C LEU A 237 3.93 16.57 12.78
N GLU A 238 4.52 17.10 11.71
CA GLU A 238 5.94 16.95 11.38
C GLU A 238 6.84 17.53 12.48
N LYS A 239 6.47 18.66 13.09
CA LYS A 239 7.22 19.24 14.23
C LYS A 239 7.25 18.31 15.45
N ARG A 240 6.29 17.38 15.54
CA ARG A 240 6.19 16.35 16.58
C ARG A 240 6.79 15.02 16.15
N GLY A 241 7.39 14.92 14.96
CA GLY A 241 8.02 13.72 14.41
C GLY A 241 7.10 12.86 13.53
N PHE A 242 5.87 13.30 13.27
CA PHE A 242 4.91 12.58 12.43
C PHE A 242 4.88 13.17 11.03
N VAL A 243 5.64 12.55 10.12
CA VAL A 243 5.79 13.00 8.73
C VAL A 243 4.89 12.16 7.85
N PHE A 244 3.85 12.79 7.28
CA PHE A 244 2.93 12.14 6.36
C PHE A 244 2.84 12.90 5.04
N LYS A 245 2.27 12.24 4.01
CA LYS A 245 1.94 12.84 2.72
C LYS A 245 0.45 13.11 2.62
N LEU A 246 0.05 13.92 1.66
CA LEU A 246 -1.37 14.22 1.39
C LEU A 246 -2.21 12.96 1.18
N ASP A 247 -1.66 11.94 0.50
CA ASP A 247 -2.32 10.65 0.30
C ASP A 247 -2.80 10.04 1.62
N PHE A 248 -2.01 10.13 2.69
CA PHE A 248 -2.37 9.61 4.01
C PHE A 248 -3.64 10.26 4.56
N VAL A 249 -3.81 11.57 4.35
CA VAL A 249 -5.01 12.30 4.76
C VAL A 249 -6.24 11.81 3.99
N ILE A 250 -6.08 11.54 2.69
CA ILE A 250 -7.17 11.01 1.86
C ILE A 250 -7.59 9.62 2.32
N TYR A 251 -6.63 8.74 2.63
CA TYR A 251 -6.94 7.44 3.22
C TYR A 251 -7.64 7.58 4.58
N ALA A 252 -7.23 8.53 5.42
CA ALA A 252 -7.89 8.78 6.70
C ALA A 252 -9.33 9.27 6.52
N LEU A 253 -9.58 10.19 5.58
CA LEU A 253 -10.93 10.66 5.25
C LEU A 253 -11.82 9.53 4.70
N LEU A 254 -11.30 8.74 3.76
CA LEU A 254 -12.03 7.60 3.19
C LEU A 254 -12.39 6.58 4.28
N ALA A 255 -11.43 6.27 5.16
CA ALA A 255 -11.62 5.35 6.27
C ALA A 255 -12.68 5.84 7.26
N CYS A 256 -12.60 7.10 7.69
CA CYS A 256 -13.53 7.66 8.67
C CYS A 256 -14.95 7.84 8.13
N LEU A 257 -15.11 8.15 6.84
CA LEU A 257 -16.44 8.39 6.25
C LEU A 257 -17.13 7.11 5.77
N TYR A 258 -16.38 6.15 5.22
CA TYR A 258 -16.95 4.99 4.52
C TYR A 258 -16.43 3.65 4.98
N ALA A 259 -15.48 3.60 5.94
CA ALA A 259 -14.79 2.37 6.32
C ALA A 259 -14.20 1.61 5.11
N SER A 260 -13.65 2.36 4.15
CA SER A 260 -13.03 1.81 2.94
C SER A 260 -11.57 2.27 2.78
N GLY A 261 -10.76 1.41 2.18
CA GLY A 261 -9.38 1.66 1.76
C GLY A 261 -9.17 1.65 0.25
N SER A 262 -10.08 1.11 -0.56
CA SER A 262 -9.91 1.05 -2.02
C SER A 262 -10.80 1.97 -2.83
N ASN A 263 -12.02 2.28 -2.36
CA ASN A 263 -13.00 2.96 -3.20
C ASN A 263 -12.90 4.50 -3.10
N MET A 264 -11.81 5.06 -3.61
CA MET A 264 -11.53 6.51 -3.60
C MET A 264 -12.62 7.35 -4.30
N ARG A 265 -13.38 6.73 -5.22
CA ARG A 265 -14.49 7.38 -5.94
C ARG A 265 -15.61 7.85 -5.00
N LEU A 266 -15.74 7.24 -3.83
CA LEU A 266 -16.72 7.66 -2.82
C LEU A 266 -16.51 9.12 -2.38
N LEU A 267 -15.28 9.65 -2.50
CA LEU A 267 -14.96 11.05 -2.15
C LEU A 267 -15.18 12.03 -3.32
N HIS A 268 -15.45 11.56 -4.53
CA HIS A 268 -15.46 12.45 -5.71
C HIS A 268 -16.70 13.34 -5.81
N ASP A 269 -17.84 12.91 -5.25
CA ASP A 269 -19.09 13.64 -5.44
C ASP A 269 -19.16 14.93 -4.61
N GLN A 270 -19.76 15.97 -5.20
CA GLN A 270 -19.92 17.28 -4.55
C GLN A 270 -20.82 17.23 -3.30
N GLY A 271 -21.72 16.25 -3.21
CA GLY A 271 -22.49 15.99 -1.99
C GLY A 271 -21.61 15.71 -0.76
N ASN A 272 -20.33 15.36 -0.96
CA ASN A 272 -19.38 15.12 0.10
C ASN A 272 -18.71 16.37 0.67
N ASP A 273 -18.93 17.56 0.10
CA ASP A 273 -18.30 18.80 0.60
C ASP A 273 -18.56 19.01 2.10
N THR A 274 -19.82 18.91 2.52
CA THR A 274 -20.18 19.06 3.94
C THR A 274 -19.68 17.89 4.80
N PRO A 275 -19.91 16.60 4.44
CA PRO A 275 -19.35 15.46 5.18
C PRO A 275 -17.83 15.50 5.36
N ILE A 276 -17.07 15.79 4.30
CA ILE A 276 -15.60 15.83 4.32
C ILE A 276 -15.11 16.96 5.21
N ARG A 277 -15.69 18.15 5.13
CA ARG A 277 -15.29 19.26 6.00
C ARG A 277 -15.52 18.95 7.47
N LYS A 278 -16.67 18.37 7.81
CA LYS A 278 -16.97 17.95 9.19
C LYS A 278 -16.02 16.85 9.68
N ALA A 279 -15.75 15.85 8.83
CA ALA A 279 -14.82 14.79 9.16
C ALA A 279 -13.40 15.32 9.34
N TRP A 280 -12.96 16.23 8.46
CA TRP A 280 -11.68 16.89 8.58
C TRP A 280 -11.58 17.73 9.85
N GLU A 281 -12.61 18.49 10.22
CA GLU A 281 -12.62 19.29 11.45
C GLU A 281 -12.37 18.41 12.70
N LYS A 282 -13.05 17.26 12.81
CA LYS A 282 -12.81 16.31 13.91
C LYS A 282 -11.42 15.66 13.83
N LEU A 283 -10.96 15.29 12.62
CA LEU A 283 -9.62 14.73 12.42
C LEU A 283 -8.51 15.70 12.83
N GLU A 284 -8.58 16.94 12.36
CA GLU A 284 -7.59 17.99 12.56
C GLU A 284 -7.51 18.44 14.02
N SER A 285 -8.66 18.67 14.66
CA SER A 285 -8.75 19.25 16.00
C SER A 285 -8.52 18.25 17.14
N GLN A 286 -8.81 16.96 16.89
CA GLN A 286 -8.82 15.96 17.95
C GLN A 286 -8.11 14.66 17.54
N THR A 287 -8.61 13.96 16.52
CA THR A 287 -8.23 12.55 16.30
C THR A 287 -6.76 12.37 15.96
N LEU A 288 -6.21 13.17 15.03
CA LEU A 288 -4.82 13.03 14.61
C LEU A 288 -3.84 13.35 15.74
N ASP A 289 -4.13 14.36 16.56
CA ASP A 289 -3.30 14.70 17.71
C ASP A 289 -3.37 13.65 18.81
N TYR A 290 -4.56 13.10 19.05
CA TYR A 290 -4.78 12.03 20.00
C TYR A 290 -4.00 10.77 19.59
N VAL A 291 -4.10 10.33 18.33
CA VAL A 291 -3.35 9.17 17.82
C VAL A 291 -1.85 9.41 17.88
N ALA A 292 -1.37 10.59 17.48
CA ALA A 292 0.04 10.95 17.59
C ALA A 292 0.54 10.89 19.05
N ASN A 293 -0.25 11.41 20.00
CA ASN A 293 0.06 11.33 21.42
C ASN A 293 0.07 9.89 21.92
N LEU A 294 -0.94 9.08 21.56
CA LEU A 294 -1.05 7.67 21.95
C LEU A 294 0.17 6.87 21.47
N MET A 295 0.60 7.09 20.23
CA MET A 295 1.80 6.46 19.66
C MET A 295 3.08 6.88 20.39
N GLN A 296 3.21 8.15 20.79
CA GLN A 296 4.37 8.64 21.56
C GLN A 296 4.38 8.15 23.02
N SER A 297 3.22 8.20 23.69
CA SER A 297 3.12 7.93 25.12
C SER A 297 3.11 6.44 25.44
N HIS A 298 2.37 5.64 24.66
CA HIS A 298 2.14 4.22 24.93
C HIS A 298 2.89 3.27 23.97
N ALA A 299 3.11 3.66 22.71
CA ALA A 299 3.83 2.84 21.73
C ALA A 299 5.32 3.20 21.56
N TYR A 300 5.82 4.21 22.28
CA TYR A 300 7.21 4.69 22.21
C TYR A 300 7.68 5.09 20.80
N VAL A 301 6.75 5.45 19.91
CA VAL A 301 7.01 5.93 18.56
C VAL A 301 7.26 7.43 18.62
N ASP A 302 8.53 7.82 18.54
CA ASP A 302 8.91 9.25 18.58
C ASP A 302 8.87 9.89 17.19
N HIS A 303 9.05 9.09 16.13
CA HIS A 303 9.08 9.57 14.76
C HIS A 303 8.58 8.50 13.77
N THR A 304 7.96 8.93 12.67
CA THR A 304 7.40 8.05 11.61
C THR A 304 8.43 7.22 10.84
N ASP A 305 9.71 7.60 10.87
CA ASP A 305 10.83 6.82 10.30
C ASP A 305 11.09 5.50 11.05
N GLU A 306 10.51 5.35 12.24
CA GLU A 306 10.49 4.11 13.00
C GLU A 306 9.38 3.17 12.50
N ILE A 307 8.37 3.68 11.81
CA ILE A 307 7.23 2.89 11.35
C ILE A 307 7.55 2.35 9.95
N ASN A 308 7.38 1.04 9.76
CA ASN A 308 7.59 0.42 8.46
C ASN A 308 6.49 0.84 7.45
N SER A 309 5.23 0.73 7.87
CA SER A 309 4.10 1.28 7.11
C SER A 309 3.24 2.18 7.98
N ILE A 310 3.27 3.48 7.67
CA ILE A 310 2.45 4.50 8.33
C ILE A 310 0.95 4.22 8.19
N TYR A 311 0.53 3.45 7.18
CA TYR A 311 -0.88 3.15 6.94
C TYR A 311 -1.50 2.22 7.99
N ALA A 312 -0.70 1.57 8.85
CA ALA A 312 -1.22 0.90 10.04
C ALA A 312 -1.87 1.87 11.03
N LEU A 313 -1.61 3.17 10.92
CA LEU A 313 -2.30 4.18 11.72
C LEU A 313 -3.72 4.44 11.22
N ILE A 314 -4.08 4.07 9.98
CA ILE A 314 -5.41 4.35 9.42
C ILE A 314 -6.55 3.63 10.17
N PRO A 315 -6.48 2.31 10.46
CA PRO A 315 -7.50 1.66 11.27
C PRO A 315 -7.57 2.22 12.71
N ILE A 316 -6.43 2.63 13.27
CA ILE A 316 -6.39 3.28 14.60
C ILE A 316 -7.09 4.63 14.56
N ILE A 317 -6.83 5.43 13.52
CA ILE A 317 -7.48 6.72 13.29
C ILE A 317 -8.98 6.53 13.13
N ALA A 318 -9.42 5.58 12.29
CA ALA A 318 -10.83 5.28 12.08
C ALA A 318 -11.53 4.85 13.38
N TYR A 319 -10.88 4.00 14.17
CA TYR A 319 -11.40 3.58 15.48
C TYR A 319 -11.53 4.76 16.43
N CYS A 320 -10.47 5.54 16.63
CA CYS A 320 -10.48 6.73 17.49
C CYS A 320 -11.47 7.80 17.00
N TYR A 321 -11.72 7.88 15.70
CA TYR A 321 -12.67 8.81 15.11
C TYR A 321 -14.12 8.44 15.43
N GLN A 322 -14.44 7.15 15.56
CA GLN A 322 -15.77 6.66 15.94
C GLN A 322 -16.08 6.82 17.43
N GLN A 323 -15.05 6.99 18.27
CA GLN A 323 -15.25 7.18 19.70
C GLN A 323 -15.61 8.65 20.00
N ASP A 324 -16.57 8.84 20.90
CA ASP A 324 -16.91 10.15 21.46
C ASP A 324 -16.10 10.47 22.73
N GLU A 325 -15.61 9.43 23.41
CA GLU A 325 -14.77 9.52 24.60
C GLU A 325 -13.35 9.02 24.35
N HIS A 326 -12.46 9.25 25.32
CA HIS A 326 -11.08 8.76 25.27
C HIS A 326 -11.07 7.23 25.42
N LEU A 327 -10.14 6.57 24.73
CA LEU A 327 -9.97 5.13 24.87
C LEU A 327 -9.58 4.76 26.31
N SER A 328 -10.17 3.68 26.82
CA SER A 328 -9.73 3.05 28.06
C SER A 328 -8.32 2.48 27.95
N ASP A 329 -7.65 2.31 29.09
CA ASP A 329 -6.30 1.71 29.15
C ASP A 329 -6.24 0.34 28.47
N LEU A 330 -7.30 -0.47 28.57
CA LEU A 330 -7.37 -1.77 27.93
C LEU A 330 -7.44 -1.64 26.40
N GLN A 331 -8.27 -0.75 25.88
CA GLN A 331 -8.36 -0.47 24.44
C GLN A 331 -7.02 0.04 23.90
N ILE A 332 -6.36 0.96 24.61
CA ILE A 332 -5.03 1.47 24.24
C ILE A 332 -4.02 0.32 24.15
N LYS A 333 -4.01 -0.59 25.13
CA LYS A 333 -3.13 -1.77 25.11
C LYS A 333 -3.41 -2.69 23.93
N LYS A 334 -4.68 -2.98 23.62
CA LYS A 334 -5.08 -3.80 22.45
C LYS A 334 -4.62 -3.15 21.14
N VAL A 335 -4.83 -1.83 20.98
CA VAL A 335 -4.35 -1.02 19.83
C VAL A 335 -2.83 -1.11 19.68
N VAL A 336 -2.07 -0.87 20.76
CA VAL A 336 -0.60 -0.87 20.72
C VAL A 336 -0.05 -2.26 20.40
N LYS A 337 -0.64 -3.32 20.98
CA LYS A 337 -0.25 -4.71 20.70
C LYS A 337 -0.45 -5.05 19.23
N TRP A 338 -1.64 -4.74 18.68
CA TRP A 338 -1.92 -4.94 17.26
C TRP A 338 -0.98 -4.10 16.38
N PHE A 339 -0.74 -2.84 16.72
CA PHE A 339 0.16 -1.96 15.98
C PHE A 339 1.54 -2.59 15.84
N TYR A 340 2.16 -3.06 16.93
CA TYR A 340 3.48 -3.70 16.84
C TYR A 340 3.48 -4.93 15.93
N TYR A 341 2.49 -5.81 16.03
CA TYR A 341 2.40 -6.98 15.15
C TYR A 341 2.17 -6.60 13.69
N SER A 342 1.36 -5.58 13.42
CA SER A 342 1.14 -5.06 12.06
C SER A 342 2.46 -4.61 11.40
N GLN A 343 3.37 -4.04 12.18
CA GLN A 343 4.68 -3.59 11.71
C GLN A 343 5.63 -4.77 11.48
N ILE A 344 5.79 -5.65 12.48
CA ILE A 344 6.71 -6.79 12.44
C ILE A 344 6.35 -7.76 11.31
N ARG A 345 5.04 -7.98 11.08
CA ARG A 345 4.51 -8.85 10.04
C ARG A 345 4.19 -8.14 8.73
N THR A 346 4.65 -6.89 8.58
CA THR A 346 4.62 -6.16 7.31
C THR A 346 3.22 -6.04 6.70
N ARG A 347 2.17 -5.91 7.53
CA ARG A 347 0.77 -6.08 7.11
C ARG A 347 0.44 -5.26 5.86
N TYR A 348 0.79 -3.97 5.84
CA TYR A 348 0.45 -3.03 4.77
C TYR A 348 1.59 -2.74 3.78
N VAL A 349 2.56 -3.64 3.63
CA VAL A 349 3.62 -3.48 2.61
C VAL A 349 3.11 -3.83 1.20
N SER A 350 2.13 -4.73 1.10
CA SER A 350 1.48 -5.13 -0.15
C SER A 350 -0.04 -5.10 0.00
N GLN A 351 -0.76 -4.94 -1.12
CA GLN A 351 -2.24 -4.94 -1.16
C GLN A 351 -2.87 -3.96 -0.16
N LEU A 352 -2.26 -2.78 -0.02
CA LEU A 352 -2.67 -1.75 0.94
C LEU A 352 -4.18 -1.47 0.88
N PRO A 353 -4.81 -1.22 -0.30
CA PRO A 353 -6.23 -0.90 -0.36
C PRO A 353 -7.14 -2.02 0.15
N GLN A 354 -6.91 -3.27 -0.30
CA GLN A 354 -7.73 -4.43 0.06
C GLN A 354 -7.59 -4.80 1.54
N LYS A 355 -6.38 -4.71 2.08
CA LYS A 355 -6.14 -4.95 3.51
C LYS A 355 -6.80 -3.89 4.37
N LEU A 356 -6.75 -2.61 3.96
CA LEU A 356 -7.49 -1.56 4.64
C LEU A 356 -9.01 -1.77 4.56
N ASP A 357 -9.58 -2.20 3.43
CA ASP A 357 -11.01 -2.52 3.36
C ASP A 357 -11.41 -3.61 4.37
N ARG A 358 -10.64 -4.70 4.44
CA ARG A 358 -10.91 -5.77 5.42
C ARG A 358 -10.81 -5.25 6.84
N ASP A 359 -9.73 -4.55 7.15
CA ASP A 359 -9.44 -4.12 8.51
C ASP A 359 -10.41 -3.03 9.00
N LEU A 360 -10.81 -2.11 8.12
CA LEU A 360 -11.76 -1.06 8.45
C LEU A 360 -13.18 -1.60 8.64
N ARG A 361 -13.56 -2.66 7.93
CA ARG A 361 -14.81 -3.39 8.23
C ARG A 361 -14.79 -3.98 9.63
N ILE A 362 -13.70 -4.65 10.01
CA ILE A 362 -13.54 -5.19 11.38
C ILE A 362 -13.61 -4.05 12.40
N VAL A 363 -12.91 -2.94 12.18
CA VAL A 363 -12.96 -1.76 13.07
C VAL A 363 -14.38 -1.21 13.25
N ARG A 364 -15.20 -1.22 12.20
CA ARG A 364 -16.57 -0.70 12.23
C ARG A 364 -17.55 -1.67 12.89
N ASP A 365 -17.41 -2.97 12.63
CA ASP A 365 -18.47 -3.95 12.90
C ASP A 365 -18.20 -4.81 14.15
N ALA A 366 -16.94 -4.97 14.57
CA ALA A 366 -16.59 -5.84 15.70
C ALA A 366 -16.63 -5.13 17.05
N ASP A 367 -17.03 -5.85 18.10
CA ASP A 367 -17.00 -5.36 19.49
C ASP A 367 -15.57 -5.20 20.01
N HIS A 368 -14.66 -6.08 19.58
CA HIS A 368 -13.25 -6.12 19.98
C HIS A 368 -12.33 -6.10 18.74
N PRO A 369 -12.31 -4.98 17.99
CA PRO A 369 -11.76 -4.95 16.64
C PRO A 369 -10.26 -5.27 16.62
N PHE A 370 -9.47 -4.79 17.58
CA PHE A 370 -8.03 -5.04 17.59
C PHE A 370 -7.63 -6.46 18.01
N ASP A 371 -8.52 -7.21 18.66
CA ASP A 371 -8.30 -8.65 18.90
C ASP A 371 -8.55 -9.44 17.62
N GLU A 372 -9.63 -9.14 16.90
CA GLU A 372 -9.93 -9.75 15.60
C GLU A 372 -8.87 -9.41 14.55
N LEU A 373 -8.48 -8.14 14.44
CA LEU A 373 -7.40 -7.72 13.55
C LEU A 373 -6.08 -8.43 13.85
N LEU A 374 -5.80 -8.70 15.13
CA LEU A 374 -4.62 -9.45 15.54
C LEU A 374 -4.74 -10.93 15.18
N GLN A 375 -5.94 -11.50 15.27
CA GLN A 375 -6.22 -12.86 14.82
C GLN A 375 -6.00 -12.99 13.30
N VAL A 376 -6.44 -12.02 12.51
CA VAL A 376 -6.15 -12.01 11.05
C VAL A 376 -4.64 -12.04 10.76
N ILE A 377 -3.84 -11.28 11.50
CA ILE A 377 -2.37 -11.32 11.35
C ILE A 377 -1.83 -12.72 11.72
N LYS A 378 -2.35 -13.32 12.79
CA LYS A 378 -1.93 -14.63 13.29
C LYS A 378 -2.25 -15.75 12.29
N ASP A 379 -3.38 -15.66 11.59
CA ASP A 379 -3.80 -16.62 10.58
C ASP A 379 -2.90 -16.53 9.33
N GLU A 380 -2.44 -15.33 8.96
CA GLU A 380 -1.48 -15.13 7.87
C GLU A 380 -0.05 -15.60 8.26
N ARG A 381 0.39 -15.32 9.49
CA ARG A 381 1.75 -15.63 9.96
C ARG A 381 1.83 -15.70 11.48
N SER A 382 2.62 -16.67 11.99
CA SER A 382 2.88 -16.82 13.43
C SER A 382 3.27 -15.49 14.09
N LEU A 383 2.70 -15.22 15.26
CA LEU A 383 3.04 -14.05 16.08
C LEU A 383 4.39 -14.22 16.79
N GLU A 384 4.84 -15.45 17.03
CA GLU A 384 6.10 -15.71 17.72
C GLU A 384 7.31 -15.24 16.89
N ILE A 385 8.18 -14.45 17.52
CA ILE A 385 9.46 -14.03 16.94
C ILE A 385 10.52 -15.06 17.30
N ILE A 386 11.09 -15.73 16.30
CA ILE A 386 12.15 -16.72 16.52
C ILE A 386 13.55 -16.13 16.24
N PRO A 387 14.63 -16.63 16.89
CA PRO A 387 16.00 -16.15 16.68
C PRO A 387 16.46 -16.12 15.22
N ASP A 388 16.01 -17.08 14.41
CA ASP A 388 16.37 -17.19 13.00
C ASP A 388 15.84 -16.02 12.15
N GLU A 389 14.79 -15.31 12.60
CA GLU A 389 14.28 -14.14 11.88
C GLU A 389 15.29 -12.99 11.84
N PHE A 390 16.27 -12.97 12.74
CA PHE A 390 17.31 -11.93 12.81
C PHE A 390 18.49 -12.18 11.88
N VAL A 391 18.72 -13.42 11.44
CA VAL A 391 19.95 -13.83 10.75
C VAL A 391 20.17 -13.01 9.47
N GLY A 392 21.30 -12.30 9.43
CA GLY A 392 21.71 -11.46 8.31
C GLY A 392 20.81 -10.25 8.03
N ARG A 393 19.83 -9.94 8.88
CA ARG A 393 18.88 -8.83 8.65
C ARG A 393 19.50 -7.49 8.94
N THR A 394 19.35 -6.55 8.01
CA THR A 394 19.86 -5.18 8.16
C THR A 394 18.83 -4.27 8.84
N ILE A 395 19.24 -3.03 9.14
CA ILE A 395 18.43 -2.03 9.85
C ILE A 395 17.11 -1.63 9.15
N THR A 396 16.90 -2.05 7.91
CA THR A 396 15.62 -1.86 7.19
C THR A 396 14.58 -2.90 7.57
N HIS A 397 14.96 -3.97 8.29
CA HIS A 397 14.04 -5.00 8.71
C HIS A 397 13.11 -4.52 9.84
N PRO A 398 11.81 -4.90 9.85
CA PRO A 398 10.84 -4.44 10.85
C PRO A 398 11.15 -4.79 12.31
N LEU A 399 11.95 -5.84 12.54
CA LEU A 399 12.44 -6.18 13.88
C LEU A 399 13.33 -5.08 14.48
N PHE A 400 14.00 -4.28 13.65
CA PHE A 400 14.89 -3.24 14.16
C PHE A 400 14.12 -2.10 14.86
N PRO A 401 13.07 -1.49 14.27
CA PRO A 401 12.18 -0.60 15.02
C PRO A 401 11.57 -1.23 16.27
N MET A 402 11.16 -2.49 16.19
CA MET A 402 10.60 -3.20 17.35
C MET A 402 11.60 -3.28 18.51
N MET A 403 12.87 -3.57 18.23
CA MET A 403 13.95 -3.51 19.24
C MET A 403 14.05 -2.10 19.85
N ARG A 404 13.93 -1.04 19.05
CA ARG A 404 14.00 0.34 19.54
C ARG A 404 12.85 0.64 20.52
N TRP A 405 11.61 0.30 20.16
CA TRP A 405 10.45 0.53 21.04
C TRP A 405 10.57 -0.27 22.34
N TYR A 406 11.03 -1.51 22.26
CA TYR A 406 11.30 -2.33 23.43
C TYR A 406 12.41 -1.78 24.35
N PHE A 407 13.51 -1.28 23.78
CA PHE A 407 14.56 -0.66 24.58
C PHE A 407 14.08 0.64 25.23
N LYS A 408 13.26 1.43 24.52
CA LYS A 408 12.62 2.63 25.08
C LYS A 408 11.68 2.28 26.23
N SER A 409 10.90 1.19 26.12
CA SER A 409 10.01 0.75 27.21
C SER A 409 10.77 0.27 28.45
N LYS A 410 12.01 -0.19 28.28
CA LYS A 410 12.95 -0.52 29.38
C LYS A 410 13.69 0.69 29.94
N GLU A 411 13.39 1.90 29.49
CA GLU A 411 14.15 3.12 29.79
C GLU A 411 15.66 2.96 29.51
N ALA A 412 16.02 2.25 28.44
CA ALA A 412 17.41 2.08 28.05
C ALA A 412 18.09 3.44 27.85
N THR A 413 19.39 3.47 28.14
CA THR A 413 20.24 4.65 28.00
C THR A 413 21.32 4.41 26.97
N CYS A 414 21.86 5.50 26.42
CA CYS A 414 23.07 5.45 25.62
C CYS A 414 24.26 5.05 26.49
N PHE A 415 25.02 4.04 26.06
CA PHE A 415 26.12 3.46 26.83
C PHE A 415 27.20 4.46 27.26
N THR A 416 27.47 5.48 26.44
CA THR A 416 28.57 6.43 26.67
C THR A 416 28.10 7.73 27.32
N THR A 417 26.91 8.22 26.96
CA THR A 417 26.40 9.51 27.47
C THR A 417 25.43 9.36 28.63
N GLY A 418 24.92 8.16 28.91
CA GLY A 418 23.93 7.90 29.96
C GLY A 418 22.54 8.48 29.70
N VAL A 419 22.34 9.17 28.56
CA VAL A 419 21.07 9.80 28.23
C VAL A 419 20.04 8.75 27.84
N LYS A 420 18.80 8.88 28.35
CA LYS A 420 17.67 8.01 28.01
C LYS A 420 17.40 8.04 26.50
N LEU A 421 16.99 6.89 25.95
CA LEU A 421 16.66 6.76 24.54
C LEU A 421 15.26 7.31 24.16
N ARG A 422 14.64 8.14 25.02
CA ARG A 422 13.30 8.76 24.83
C ARG A 422 13.40 10.29 24.88
N GLN A 423 12.88 10.96 23.84
CA GLN A 423 12.73 12.42 23.65
C GLN A 423 13.98 13.32 23.44
N SER A 424 13.69 14.55 23.00
CA SER A 424 14.44 15.44 22.09
C SER A 424 15.96 15.56 22.32
N MET A 425 16.69 15.03 21.37
CA MET A 425 18.14 15.00 21.33
C MET A 425 18.53 15.66 20.00
N GLY A 426 18.33 16.98 19.93
CA GLY A 426 18.47 17.78 18.69
C GLY A 426 19.72 17.40 17.90
N LYS A 427 19.69 17.52 16.55
CA LYS A 427 20.65 17.00 15.52
C LYS A 427 21.97 16.33 15.99
N LYS A 428 22.73 16.94 16.92
CA LYS A 428 23.94 16.39 17.56
C LYS A 428 23.72 15.15 18.43
N TYR A 429 22.50 14.87 18.87
CA TYR A 429 22.22 13.75 19.76
C TYR A 429 21.26 12.72 19.13
N ALA A 430 20.98 12.87 17.83
CA ALA A 430 20.23 11.89 17.06
C ALA A 430 20.78 10.48 17.29
N LEU A 431 19.88 9.51 17.37
CA LEU A 431 20.25 8.12 17.62
C LEU A 431 21.00 7.59 16.40
N GLU A 432 22.30 7.36 16.57
CA GLU A 432 23.17 6.74 15.59
C GLU A 432 23.26 5.23 15.84
N LYS A 433 23.29 4.50 14.73
CA LYS A 433 23.13 3.04 14.70
C LYS A 433 24.50 2.41 14.55
N ASP A 434 25.24 2.34 15.65
CA ASP A 434 26.62 1.86 15.60
C ASP A 434 26.72 0.34 15.72
N HIS A 435 27.74 -0.22 15.08
CA HIS A 435 28.08 -1.62 15.23
C HIS A 435 28.71 -1.87 16.60
N ILE A 436 28.25 -2.87 17.35
CA ILE A 436 28.88 -3.28 18.61
C ILE A 436 30.30 -3.73 18.34
N PHE A 437 30.46 -4.68 17.40
CA PHE A 437 31.73 -5.06 16.81
C PHE A 437 32.00 -4.20 15.57
N PRO A 438 33.00 -3.30 15.58
CA PRO A 438 33.23 -2.39 14.47
C PRO A 438 33.46 -3.11 13.14
N PHE A 439 32.78 -2.65 12.09
CA PHE A 439 32.87 -3.28 10.77
C PHE A 439 34.31 -3.33 10.22
N SER A 440 35.16 -2.34 10.53
CA SER A 440 36.57 -2.35 10.11
C SER A 440 37.34 -3.56 10.66
N LYS A 441 37.08 -3.94 11.91
CA LYS A 441 37.69 -5.12 12.56
C LYS A 441 37.10 -6.42 12.03
N LEU A 442 35.78 -6.48 11.87
CA LEU A 442 35.11 -7.63 11.26
C LEU A 442 35.59 -7.87 9.81
N LYS A 443 35.78 -6.80 9.03
CA LYS A 443 36.32 -6.88 7.67
C LYS A 443 37.72 -7.48 7.65
N ALA A 444 38.60 -7.07 8.58
CA ALA A 444 39.93 -7.65 8.72
C ALA A 444 39.89 -9.14 9.13
N ALA A 445 38.88 -9.54 9.91
CA ALA A 445 38.60 -10.94 10.29
C ALA A 445 37.84 -11.76 9.22
N GLY A 446 37.69 -11.25 7.99
CA GLY A 446 37.09 -11.99 6.88
C GLY A 446 35.58 -11.79 6.67
N PHE A 447 34.93 -10.88 7.39
CA PHE A 447 33.52 -10.50 7.19
C PHE A 447 33.34 -9.37 6.16
N GLY A 448 34.27 -9.29 5.20
CA GLY A 448 34.22 -8.33 4.11
C GLY A 448 33.30 -8.76 2.96
N MET A 449 33.14 -7.88 1.96
CA MET A 449 32.30 -8.11 0.78
C MET A 449 32.70 -9.35 -0.06
N GLY A 450 33.90 -9.91 0.16
CA GLY A 450 34.33 -11.15 -0.47
C GLY A 450 33.58 -12.41 -0.01
N ASN A 451 32.84 -12.34 1.11
CA ASN A 451 31.97 -13.42 1.58
C ASN A 451 30.59 -12.84 1.90
N ARG A 452 29.60 -13.10 1.03
CA ARG A 452 28.24 -12.54 1.16
C ARG A 452 27.56 -12.90 2.49
N ILE A 453 27.72 -14.14 2.95
CA ILE A 453 27.08 -14.63 4.18
C ILE A 453 27.68 -13.90 5.39
N LYS A 454 29.01 -13.92 5.51
CA LYS A 454 29.70 -13.21 6.60
C LYS A 454 29.48 -11.70 6.55
N TYR A 455 29.49 -11.10 5.36
CA TYR A 455 29.15 -9.69 5.20
C TYR A 455 27.74 -9.37 5.73
N SER A 456 26.76 -10.25 5.47
CA SER A 456 25.39 -10.10 5.99
C SER A 456 25.35 -10.16 7.52
N LEU A 457 26.09 -11.08 8.14
CA LEU A 457 26.21 -11.19 9.59
C LEU A 457 26.84 -9.93 10.19
N ALA A 458 27.89 -9.40 9.57
CA ALA A 458 28.53 -8.16 10.04
C ALA A 458 27.59 -6.94 9.99
N GLN A 459 26.63 -6.91 9.06
CA GLN A 459 25.62 -5.85 8.94
C GLN A 459 24.35 -6.11 9.75
N GLU A 460 24.27 -7.25 10.44
CA GLU A 460 23.07 -7.70 11.15
C GLU A 460 22.64 -6.73 12.26
N ILE A 461 21.33 -6.61 12.46
CA ILE A 461 20.72 -5.75 13.47
C ILE A 461 21.10 -6.12 14.91
N THR A 462 21.40 -7.39 15.18
CA THR A 462 21.88 -7.88 16.48
C THR A 462 23.35 -7.52 16.72
N ASN A 463 24.08 -7.00 15.73
CA ASN A 463 25.36 -6.33 15.93
C ASN A 463 25.17 -4.81 16.10
N ARG A 464 23.96 -4.29 16.33
CA ARG A 464 23.72 -2.85 16.52
C ARG A 464 23.40 -2.51 17.97
N ALA A 465 23.95 -1.40 18.44
CA ALA A 465 23.51 -0.75 19.67
C ALA A 465 22.93 0.62 19.33
N ILE A 466 21.95 1.07 20.14
CA ILE A 466 21.40 2.41 20.00
C ILE A 466 22.29 3.37 20.81
N LEU A 467 23.02 4.22 20.10
CA LEU A 467 23.89 5.23 20.69
C LEU A 467 23.49 6.63 20.22
N THR A 468 23.99 7.66 20.88
CA THR A 468 23.86 9.03 20.39
C THR A 468 24.96 9.33 19.36
N ALA A 469 24.75 10.31 18.48
CA ALA A 469 25.78 10.70 17.50
C ALA A 469 27.12 11.12 18.13
N ILE A 470 27.09 11.73 19.32
CA ILE A 470 28.31 12.05 20.09
C ILE A 470 29.00 10.76 20.57
N ALA A 471 28.23 9.85 21.17
CA ALA A 471 28.72 8.56 21.65
C ALA A 471 29.37 7.74 20.54
N ASN A 472 28.75 7.70 19.37
CA ASN A 472 29.27 6.98 18.20
C ASN A 472 30.64 7.56 17.77
N ARG A 473 30.75 8.89 17.67
CA ARG A 473 32.01 9.57 17.31
C ARG A 473 33.10 9.37 18.35
N SER A 474 32.76 9.31 19.64
CA SER A 474 33.74 9.06 20.71
C SER A 474 34.21 7.60 20.78
N LYS A 475 33.35 6.64 20.41
CA LYS A 475 33.67 5.20 20.51
C LYS A 475 34.75 4.75 19.51
N SER A 476 34.80 5.35 18.31
CA SER A 476 35.77 5.00 17.26
C SER A 476 35.81 3.48 16.96
N ALA A 477 36.91 2.96 16.40
CA ALA A 477 37.10 1.54 16.11
C ALA A 477 37.59 0.72 17.33
N THR A 478 37.16 1.04 18.55
CA THR A 478 37.54 0.34 19.79
C THR A 478 37.04 -1.13 19.78
N ASN A 479 37.74 -2.07 20.42
CA ASN A 479 37.25 -3.47 20.47
C ASN A 479 35.92 -3.53 21.25
N ALA A 480 35.06 -4.48 20.88
CA ALA A 480 33.82 -4.72 21.61
C ALA A 480 34.11 -5.10 23.06
N GLU A 481 35.10 -5.95 23.32
CA GLU A 481 35.56 -6.34 24.67
C GLU A 481 35.91 -5.13 25.55
N ASP A 482 36.82 -4.26 25.09
CA ASP A 482 37.24 -3.06 25.83
C ASP A 482 36.04 -2.13 26.10
N TYR A 483 35.24 -1.89 25.05
CA TYR A 483 34.09 -0.99 25.11
C TYR A 483 32.98 -1.49 26.03
N LEU A 484 32.56 -2.75 25.88
CA LEU A 484 31.48 -3.34 26.67
C LEU A 484 31.90 -3.51 28.14
N SER A 485 33.18 -3.85 28.39
CA SER A 485 33.72 -3.91 29.75
C SER A 485 33.69 -2.55 30.45
N GLU A 486 34.06 -1.48 29.75
CA GLU A 486 34.00 -0.12 30.27
C GLU A 486 32.55 0.30 30.58
N VAL A 487 31.62 -0.02 29.69
CA VAL A 487 30.19 0.27 29.88
C VAL A 487 29.64 -0.52 31.06
N ASN A 488 29.97 -1.80 31.18
CA ASN A 488 29.53 -2.65 32.29
C ASN A 488 30.05 -2.12 33.64
N ALA A 489 31.30 -1.66 33.69
CA ALA A 489 31.89 -1.09 34.90
C ALA A 489 31.22 0.24 35.32
N LYS A 490 30.79 1.07 34.35
CA LYS A 490 30.17 2.38 34.62
C LYS A 490 28.67 2.30 34.86
N ASN A 491 27.98 1.42 34.16
CA ASN A 491 26.53 1.24 34.24
C ASN A 491 26.14 -0.21 33.89
N PRO A 492 26.17 -1.14 34.87
CA PRO A 492 25.93 -2.56 34.64
C PRO A 492 24.56 -2.86 34.01
N ASP A 493 23.56 -2.07 34.36
CA ASP A 493 22.17 -2.25 33.89
C ASP A 493 21.96 -1.79 32.43
N ALA A 494 22.87 -0.98 31.88
CA ALA A 494 22.75 -0.47 30.51
C ALA A 494 22.83 -1.59 29.47
N LEU A 495 23.69 -2.59 29.68
CA LEU A 495 23.87 -3.72 28.77
C LEU A 495 22.62 -4.60 28.72
N ALA A 496 22.07 -4.94 29.89
CA ALA A 496 20.84 -5.74 30.01
C ALA A 496 19.63 -5.04 29.37
N LYS A 497 19.54 -3.71 29.50
CA LYS A 497 18.45 -2.90 28.91
C LYS A 497 18.44 -2.89 27.37
N GLN A 498 19.57 -3.11 26.71
CA GLN A 498 19.66 -3.28 25.25
C GLN A 498 19.91 -4.74 24.81
N CYS A 499 19.68 -5.71 25.72
CA CYS A 499 19.87 -7.15 25.49
C CYS A 499 21.27 -7.47 24.95
N ILE A 500 22.31 -6.96 25.60
CA ILE A 500 23.69 -7.39 25.35
C ILE A 500 24.00 -8.57 26.27
N PRO A 501 24.50 -9.70 25.76
CA PRO A 501 25.00 -10.79 26.59
C PRO A 501 26.06 -10.30 27.58
N ASP A 502 25.95 -10.73 28.83
CA ASP A 502 26.80 -10.31 29.95
C ASP A 502 28.09 -11.13 30.11
N ASP A 503 28.22 -12.24 29.38
CA ASP A 503 29.42 -13.07 29.33
C ASP A 503 30.56 -12.37 28.55
N PRO A 504 31.68 -11.98 29.21
CA PRO A 504 32.80 -11.32 28.56
C PRO A 504 33.49 -12.16 27.48
N GLU A 505 33.42 -13.49 27.55
CA GLU A 505 33.98 -14.35 26.50
C GLU A 505 33.28 -14.13 25.16
N LEU A 506 32.00 -13.80 25.16
CA LEU A 506 31.25 -13.47 23.96
C LEU A 506 31.65 -12.11 23.36
N TRP A 507 32.34 -11.24 24.10
CA TRP A 507 32.74 -9.92 23.59
C TRP A 507 34.03 -9.97 22.74
N LYS A 508 34.72 -11.10 22.74
CA LYS A 508 35.93 -11.33 21.94
C LYS A 508 35.58 -11.52 20.47
N LEU A 509 36.42 -10.99 19.58
CA LEU A 509 36.18 -11.01 18.13
C LEU A 509 36.09 -12.45 17.56
N GLU A 510 36.84 -13.39 18.14
CA GLU A 510 36.81 -14.81 17.79
C GLU A 510 35.47 -15.49 18.08
N ASN A 511 34.72 -14.98 19.06
CA ASN A 511 33.42 -15.48 19.48
C ASN A 511 32.25 -14.68 18.87
N TYR A 512 32.51 -13.87 17.84
CA TYR A 512 31.50 -12.97 17.26
C TYR A 512 30.22 -13.68 16.80
N GLU A 513 30.33 -14.85 16.16
CA GLU A 513 29.13 -15.60 15.73
C GLU A 513 28.33 -16.13 16.94
N LEU A 514 29.02 -16.59 17.99
CA LEU A 514 28.39 -17.01 19.26
C LEU A 514 27.70 -15.85 19.98
N PHE A 515 28.29 -14.65 19.91
CA PHE A 515 27.67 -13.43 20.42
C PHE A 515 26.35 -13.13 19.71
N LEU A 516 26.31 -13.24 18.37
CA LEU A 516 25.08 -13.03 17.62
C LEU A 516 24.02 -14.05 18.04
N ASP A 517 24.36 -15.34 18.15
CA ASP A 517 23.42 -16.38 18.56
C ASP A 517 22.84 -16.13 19.96
N ALA A 518 23.69 -15.82 20.93
CA ALA A 518 23.26 -15.50 22.30
C ALA A 518 22.34 -14.27 22.32
N ARG A 519 22.71 -13.22 21.57
CA ARG A 519 21.93 -11.98 21.51
C ARG A 519 20.61 -12.14 20.77
N ARG A 520 20.56 -12.91 19.68
CA ARG A 520 19.32 -13.25 18.97
C ARG A 520 18.32 -13.92 19.90
N LYS A 521 18.77 -14.89 20.69
CA LYS A 521 17.92 -15.58 21.66
C LYS A 521 17.39 -14.62 22.73
N GLN A 522 18.26 -13.83 23.36
CA GLN A 522 17.83 -12.85 24.37
C GLN A 522 16.84 -11.82 23.80
N LEU A 523 17.03 -11.39 22.55
CA LEU A 523 16.12 -10.45 21.88
C LEU A 523 14.77 -11.11 21.55
N ALA A 524 14.77 -12.32 20.98
CA ALA A 524 13.53 -13.05 20.68
C ALA A 524 12.71 -13.28 21.95
N ASP A 525 13.32 -13.83 23.01
CA ASP A 525 12.67 -14.08 24.30
C ASP A 525 12.15 -12.77 24.92
N GLY A 526 12.97 -11.73 24.94
CA GLY A 526 12.63 -10.43 25.50
C GLY A 526 11.49 -9.71 24.75
N LEU A 527 11.48 -9.77 23.42
CA LEU A 527 10.44 -9.18 22.59
C LEU A 527 9.12 -9.94 22.69
N ASN A 528 9.15 -11.27 22.66
CA ASN A 528 7.94 -12.10 22.82
C ASN A 528 7.31 -11.89 24.20
N ALA A 529 8.13 -11.86 25.26
CA ALA A 529 7.66 -11.56 26.62
C ALA A 529 7.04 -10.16 26.70
N PHE A 530 7.69 -9.16 26.10
CA PHE A 530 7.15 -7.80 26.04
C PHE A 530 5.79 -7.76 25.33
N LEU A 531 5.69 -8.27 24.10
CA LEU A 531 4.47 -8.25 23.31
C LEU A 531 3.31 -9.02 23.96
N THR A 532 3.62 -10.13 24.62
CA THR A 532 2.62 -10.94 25.34
C THR A 532 2.13 -10.23 26.60
N SER A 533 3.02 -9.52 27.30
CA SER A 533 2.69 -8.80 28.55
C SER A 533 1.83 -7.54 28.36
N ILE A 534 1.66 -7.04 27.13
CA ILE A 534 0.88 -5.82 26.87
C ILE A 534 -0.59 -5.98 27.30
N THR A 535 -1.23 -7.07 26.84
CA THR A 535 -2.61 -7.44 27.21
C THR A 535 -2.91 -8.88 26.78
N GLU A 536 -3.83 -9.53 27.47
CA GLU A 536 -4.47 -10.76 27.01
C GLU A 536 -5.42 -10.44 25.85
N THR A 537 -5.55 -11.39 24.94
CA THR A 537 -6.45 -11.33 23.77
C THR A 537 -7.59 -12.29 24.00
N GLU A 538 -8.82 -11.83 23.83
CA GLU A 538 -9.98 -12.72 23.85
C GLU A 538 -10.02 -13.51 22.54
N LYS A 539 -10.29 -14.82 22.62
CA LYS A 539 -10.53 -15.61 21.41
C LYS A 539 -11.88 -15.19 20.85
N SER A 540 -11.88 -14.45 19.75
CA SER A 540 -13.09 -14.22 18.99
C SER A 540 -13.49 -15.54 18.32
N GLU A 541 -14.59 -16.15 18.78
CA GLU A 541 -15.28 -17.23 18.07
C GLU A 541 -16.10 -16.63 16.90
N ALA A 542 -15.47 -15.82 16.06
CA ALA A 542 -16.11 -15.29 14.87
C ALA A 542 -16.30 -16.42 13.84
N PRO A 543 -17.50 -16.63 13.30
CA PRO A 543 -17.71 -17.59 12.24
C PRO A 543 -16.95 -17.18 10.96
N ILE A 544 -16.40 -18.16 10.23
CA ILE A 544 -15.72 -17.95 8.94
C ILE A 544 -16.64 -17.13 8.02
N THR A 545 -16.11 -16.06 7.44
CA THR A 545 -16.91 -15.20 6.55
C THR A 545 -17.14 -15.91 5.23
N LEU A 546 -18.24 -15.58 4.55
CA LEU A 546 -18.60 -16.21 3.28
C LEU A 546 -17.55 -16.01 2.17
N ALA A 547 -16.86 -14.87 2.18
CA ALA A 547 -15.77 -14.59 1.25
C ALA A 547 -14.53 -15.47 1.52
N GLU A 548 -14.24 -15.76 2.80
CA GLU A 548 -13.17 -16.69 3.18
C GLU A 548 -13.53 -18.13 2.78
N MET A 549 -14.78 -18.54 3.00
CA MET A 549 -15.28 -19.86 2.55
C MET A 549 -15.07 -20.05 1.04
N ILE A 550 -15.40 -19.03 0.22
CA ILE A 550 -15.23 -19.11 -1.24
C ILE A 550 -13.74 -19.18 -1.62
N ALA A 551 -12.88 -18.42 -0.95
CA ALA A 551 -11.45 -18.39 -1.23
C ALA A 551 -10.72 -19.71 -0.90
N GLU A 552 -11.23 -20.49 0.06
CA GLU A 552 -10.71 -21.81 0.41
C GLU A 552 -11.01 -22.88 -0.65
N GLY A 553 -12.00 -22.65 -1.52
CA GLY A 553 -12.42 -23.56 -2.58
C GLY A 553 -13.32 -24.70 -2.09
N GLU A 554 -13.72 -25.58 -3.01
CA GLU A 554 -14.57 -26.73 -2.68
C GLU A 554 -13.85 -27.72 -1.75
N SER A 555 -14.59 -28.26 -0.79
CA SER A 555 -14.09 -29.18 0.24
C SER A 555 -15.12 -30.27 0.54
N GLU A 556 -14.81 -31.15 1.49
CA GLU A 556 -15.79 -32.15 1.96
C GLU A 556 -17.06 -31.53 2.53
N GLU A 557 -16.95 -30.30 3.06
CA GLU A 557 -18.01 -29.54 3.73
C GLU A 557 -18.50 -28.33 2.91
N LEU A 558 -17.91 -28.03 1.76
CA LEU A 558 -18.29 -26.89 0.91
C LEU A 558 -18.36 -27.28 -0.57
N GLU A 559 -19.47 -26.96 -1.23
CA GLU A 559 -19.67 -27.17 -2.68
C GLU A 559 -20.14 -25.88 -3.36
N PHE A 560 -19.66 -25.63 -4.58
CA PHE A 560 -20.13 -24.55 -5.43
C PHE A 560 -20.98 -25.08 -6.57
N LYS A 561 -22.01 -24.32 -6.94
CA LYS A 561 -22.81 -24.55 -8.14
C LYS A 561 -23.06 -23.21 -8.81
N GLN A 562 -22.68 -23.11 -10.08
CA GLN A 562 -22.89 -21.89 -10.86
C GLN A 562 -24.36 -21.49 -10.94
N THR A 563 -25.25 -22.47 -11.09
CA THR A 563 -26.69 -22.27 -11.25
C THR A 563 -27.47 -23.45 -10.69
N LEU A 564 -28.74 -23.25 -10.36
CA LEU A 564 -29.66 -24.31 -9.96
C LEU A 564 -30.20 -25.09 -11.16
N ARG A 565 -30.59 -24.37 -12.23
CA ARG A 565 -31.35 -24.93 -13.36
C ARG A 565 -31.06 -24.31 -14.72
N TRP A 566 -30.19 -23.30 -14.80
CA TRP A 566 -29.77 -22.70 -16.06
C TRP A 566 -28.45 -23.28 -16.57
N ASP A 567 -28.47 -23.98 -17.70
CA ASP A 567 -27.24 -24.48 -18.31
C ASP A 567 -26.50 -23.34 -19.03
N VAL A 568 -25.36 -22.93 -18.48
CA VAL A 568 -24.57 -21.81 -19.01
C VAL A 568 -24.01 -22.12 -20.40
N LYS A 569 -23.66 -23.38 -20.68
CA LYS A 569 -23.07 -23.77 -21.97
C LYS A 569 -24.11 -23.88 -23.06
N GLU A 570 -25.28 -24.45 -22.75
CA GLU A 570 -26.36 -24.64 -23.71
C GLU A 570 -27.35 -23.46 -23.75
N SER A 571 -27.21 -22.49 -22.84
CA SER A 571 -28.08 -21.30 -22.70
C SER A 571 -29.57 -21.65 -22.65
N LYS A 572 -29.92 -22.69 -21.90
CA LYS A 572 -31.30 -23.17 -21.77
C LYS A 572 -31.57 -23.73 -20.37
N VAL A 573 -32.85 -23.85 -20.02
CA VAL A 573 -33.27 -24.50 -18.78
C VAL A 573 -32.95 -25.99 -18.83
N ASN A 574 -32.19 -26.47 -17.85
CA ASN A 574 -31.78 -27.86 -17.69
C ASN A 574 -32.19 -28.36 -16.29
N LYS A 575 -33.33 -29.07 -16.23
CA LYS A 575 -33.83 -29.68 -14.99
C LYS A 575 -32.90 -30.76 -14.41
N GLY A 576 -31.94 -31.26 -15.19
CA GLY A 576 -30.92 -32.18 -14.69
C GLY A 576 -30.01 -31.55 -13.63
N LEU A 577 -29.82 -30.23 -13.65
CA LEU A 577 -29.02 -29.51 -12.66
C LEU A 577 -29.67 -29.51 -11.27
N GLU A 578 -31.01 -29.45 -11.21
CA GLU A 578 -31.78 -29.56 -9.96
C GLU A 578 -31.55 -30.91 -9.26
N ALA A 579 -31.37 -31.98 -10.05
CA ALA A 579 -31.03 -33.30 -9.54
C ALA A 579 -29.59 -33.37 -9.00
N VAL A 580 -28.64 -32.64 -9.61
CA VAL A 580 -27.25 -32.53 -9.13
C VAL A 580 -27.19 -31.77 -7.80
N VAL A 581 -27.96 -30.68 -7.68
CA VAL A 581 -28.09 -29.92 -6.43
C VAL A 581 -28.70 -30.79 -5.33
N SER A 582 -29.82 -31.46 -5.61
CA SER A 582 -30.46 -32.39 -4.66
C SER A 582 -29.52 -33.53 -4.23
N LYS A 583 -28.73 -34.07 -5.16
CA LYS A 583 -27.69 -35.07 -4.90
C LYS A 583 -26.63 -34.58 -3.91
N THR A 584 -26.18 -33.35 -4.07
CA THR A 584 -25.18 -32.74 -3.19
C THR A 584 -25.74 -32.54 -1.78
N VAL A 585 -26.96 -32.02 -1.68
CA VAL A 585 -27.64 -31.83 -0.38
C VAL A 585 -27.88 -33.17 0.33
N ALA A 586 -28.28 -34.22 -0.40
CA ALA A 586 -28.41 -35.57 0.15
C ALA A 586 -27.07 -36.10 0.68
N ALA A 587 -25.99 -35.91 -0.09
CA ALA A 587 -24.65 -36.34 0.31
C ALA A 587 -24.15 -35.62 1.57
N PHE A 588 -24.37 -34.31 1.68
CA PHE A 588 -24.09 -33.55 2.89
C PHE A 588 -24.93 -34.03 4.08
N ALA A 589 -26.22 -34.26 3.90
CA ALA A 589 -27.10 -34.75 4.96
C ALA A 589 -26.68 -36.14 5.47
N ASN A 590 -26.14 -36.99 4.60
CA ASN A 590 -25.61 -38.32 4.96
C ASN A 590 -24.21 -38.28 5.61
N SER A 591 -23.47 -37.17 5.50
CA SER A 591 -22.14 -37.03 6.07
C SER A 591 -22.16 -36.90 7.61
N TYR A 592 -20.99 -36.95 8.25
CA TYR A 592 -20.86 -36.82 9.71
C TYR A 592 -21.02 -35.37 10.18
N GLU A 593 -20.46 -34.41 9.45
CA GLU A 593 -20.40 -32.99 9.85
C GLU A 593 -21.45 -32.11 9.13
N GLY A 594 -22.02 -32.58 8.02
CA GLY A 594 -22.93 -31.81 7.19
C GLY A 594 -22.18 -31.09 6.08
N GLY A 595 -22.65 -29.90 5.73
CA GLY A 595 -21.91 -29.00 4.83
C GLY A 595 -22.74 -27.83 4.33
N THR A 596 -22.11 -26.98 3.53
CA THR A 596 -22.69 -25.79 2.92
C THR A 596 -22.63 -25.93 1.40
N LEU A 597 -23.75 -25.67 0.73
CA LEU A 597 -23.83 -25.52 -0.72
C LEU A 597 -24.05 -24.06 -1.07
N LEU A 598 -23.21 -23.51 -1.95
CA LEU A 598 -23.39 -22.17 -2.53
C LEU A 598 -23.86 -22.28 -3.99
N ILE A 599 -24.97 -21.62 -4.31
CA ILE A 599 -25.51 -21.50 -5.67
C ILE A 599 -25.33 -20.06 -6.15
N GLY A 600 -24.86 -19.89 -7.38
CA GLY A 600 -24.47 -18.60 -7.94
C GLY A 600 -22.96 -18.34 -7.82
N VAL A 601 -22.16 -19.38 -7.60
CA VAL A 601 -20.69 -19.30 -7.49
C VAL A 601 -20.05 -20.27 -8.50
N SER A 602 -19.03 -19.81 -9.22
CA SER A 602 -18.28 -20.64 -10.16
C SER A 602 -17.29 -21.58 -9.48
N ASP A 603 -16.86 -22.63 -10.20
CA ASP A 603 -15.80 -23.54 -9.74
C ASP A 603 -14.48 -22.80 -9.46
N ASP A 604 -14.28 -21.61 -10.05
CA ASP A 604 -13.13 -20.72 -9.84
C ASP A 604 -13.34 -19.73 -8.66
N GLY A 605 -14.48 -19.82 -7.95
CA GLY A 605 -14.81 -18.95 -6.81
C GLY A 605 -15.39 -17.58 -7.19
N GLU A 606 -15.78 -17.36 -8.44
CA GLU A 606 -16.41 -16.11 -8.88
C GLU A 606 -17.91 -16.09 -8.54
N ALA A 607 -18.39 -15.04 -7.89
CA ALA A 607 -19.82 -14.84 -7.64
C ALA A 607 -20.53 -14.38 -8.92
N LEU A 608 -21.34 -15.27 -9.50
CA LEU A 608 -22.06 -15.04 -10.75
C LEU A 608 -23.52 -14.60 -10.56
N GLY A 609 -24.06 -14.82 -9.36
CA GLY A 609 -25.42 -14.43 -8.99
C GLY A 609 -26.52 -15.42 -9.37
N LEU A 610 -27.76 -15.10 -8.99
CA LEU A 610 -28.94 -15.94 -9.18
C LEU A 610 -29.86 -15.47 -10.32
N GLU A 611 -29.53 -14.37 -10.99
CA GLU A 611 -30.36 -13.70 -12.00
C GLU A 611 -30.78 -14.66 -13.12
N ARG A 612 -29.87 -15.55 -13.56
CA ARG A 612 -30.17 -16.55 -14.59
C ARG A 612 -31.21 -17.56 -14.14
N ASP A 613 -31.16 -17.97 -12.88
CA ASP A 613 -32.12 -18.91 -12.31
C ASP A 613 -33.47 -18.22 -12.01
N TYR A 614 -33.46 -16.94 -11.64
CA TYR A 614 -34.67 -16.12 -11.49
C TYR A 614 -35.41 -15.98 -12.81
N VAL A 615 -34.71 -15.66 -13.90
CA VAL A 615 -35.29 -15.62 -15.26
C VAL A 615 -35.79 -17.00 -15.68
N ALA A 616 -35.04 -18.08 -15.40
CA ALA A 616 -35.43 -19.45 -15.70
C ALA A 616 -36.71 -19.92 -14.96
N LEU A 617 -37.08 -19.23 -13.89
CA LEU A 617 -38.29 -19.42 -13.09
C LEU A 617 -39.42 -18.41 -13.42
N GLY A 618 -39.31 -17.71 -14.55
CA GLY A 618 -40.32 -16.75 -15.00
C GLY A 618 -40.23 -15.42 -14.25
N ASP A 619 -39.02 -14.85 -14.21
CA ASP A 619 -38.69 -13.60 -13.50
C ASP A 619 -39.10 -13.67 -12.02
N ALA A 620 -38.69 -14.76 -11.37
CA ALA A 620 -38.91 -14.99 -9.95
C ALA A 620 -38.04 -14.03 -9.10
N ASP A 621 -38.51 -13.74 -7.88
CA ASP A 621 -37.73 -13.10 -6.83
C ASP A 621 -37.13 -14.16 -5.88
N LYS A 622 -36.32 -13.70 -4.92
CA LYS A 622 -35.71 -14.57 -3.89
C LYS A 622 -36.71 -15.46 -3.16
N ASP A 623 -37.91 -14.95 -2.87
CA ASP A 623 -38.94 -15.68 -2.11
C ASP A 623 -39.51 -16.83 -2.94
N ARG A 624 -39.80 -16.59 -4.23
CA ARG A 624 -40.22 -17.65 -5.17
C ARG A 624 -39.13 -18.67 -5.43
N PHE A 625 -37.86 -18.23 -5.49
CA PHE A 625 -36.73 -19.13 -5.64
C PHE A 625 -36.53 -20.02 -4.41
N GLU A 626 -36.64 -19.47 -3.20
CA GLU A 626 -36.60 -20.24 -1.95
C GLU A 626 -37.74 -21.26 -1.90
N LEU A 627 -38.96 -20.86 -2.27
CA LEU A 627 -40.11 -21.76 -2.31
C LEU A 627 -39.89 -22.92 -3.31
N HIS A 628 -39.31 -22.62 -4.48
CA HIS A 628 -38.94 -23.65 -5.47
C HIS A 628 -37.91 -24.63 -4.91
N LEU A 629 -36.85 -24.15 -4.26
CA LEU A 629 -35.85 -24.99 -3.60
C LEU A 629 -36.46 -25.87 -2.51
N ARG A 630 -37.33 -25.31 -1.65
CA ARG A 630 -38.00 -26.07 -0.58
C ARG A 630 -38.90 -27.16 -1.13
N ASN A 631 -39.62 -26.89 -2.23
CA ASN A 631 -40.46 -27.89 -2.88
C ASN A 631 -39.60 -28.99 -3.52
N LEU A 632 -38.54 -28.60 -4.24
CA LEU A 632 -37.58 -29.53 -4.84
C LEU A 632 -36.96 -30.47 -3.79
N PHE A 633 -36.46 -29.92 -2.68
CA PHE A 633 -35.88 -30.72 -1.61
C PHE A 633 -36.91 -31.55 -0.85
N SER A 634 -38.13 -31.06 -0.69
CA SER A 634 -39.20 -31.85 -0.05
C SER A 634 -39.60 -33.05 -0.89
N GLU A 635 -39.63 -32.91 -2.21
CA GLU A 635 -39.89 -34.01 -3.15
C GLU A 635 -38.71 -35.00 -3.21
N ALA A 636 -37.48 -34.49 -3.20
CA ALA A 636 -36.28 -35.31 -3.37
C ALA A 636 -35.83 -36.01 -2.06
N LEU A 637 -35.79 -35.28 -0.94
CA LEU A 637 -35.20 -35.70 0.34
C LEU A 637 -36.25 -36.00 1.42
N GLY A 638 -37.51 -35.62 1.18
CA GLY A 638 -38.59 -35.69 2.14
C GLY A 638 -38.77 -34.41 2.96
N GLN A 639 -40.01 -34.18 3.40
CA GLN A 639 -40.41 -32.96 4.09
C GLN A 639 -39.72 -32.78 5.45
N ASN A 640 -39.50 -33.88 6.20
CA ASN A 640 -38.88 -33.80 7.52
C ASN A 640 -37.41 -33.32 7.45
N VAL A 641 -36.63 -33.86 6.51
CA VAL A 641 -35.23 -33.45 6.31
C VAL A 641 -35.18 -31.98 5.86
N THR A 642 -36.03 -31.61 4.90
CA THR A 642 -36.07 -30.23 4.38
C THR A 642 -36.43 -29.20 5.46
N ALA A 643 -37.34 -29.53 6.38
CA ALA A 643 -37.76 -28.62 7.43
C ALA A 643 -36.79 -28.55 8.62
N SER A 644 -36.13 -29.66 8.98
CA SER A 644 -35.34 -29.76 10.22
C SER A 644 -33.83 -29.70 10.03
N LYS A 645 -33.33 -30.00 8.82
CA LYS A 645 -31.89 -30.13 8.53
C LYS A 645 -31.34 -29.09 7.56
N LEU A 646 -32.19 -28.35 6.85
CA LEU A 646 -31.76 -27.35 5.88
C LEU A 646 -32.04 -25.93 6.38
N LYS A 647 -31.05 -25.04 6.23
CA LYS A 647 -31.21 -23.60 6.39
C LYS A 647 -30.80 -22.92 5.09
N ILE A 648 -31.76 -22.26 4.44
CA ILE A 648 -31.54 -21.53 3.18
C ILE A 648 -31.45 -20.03 3.52
N SER A 649 -30.49 -19.33 2.92
CA SER A 649 -30.28 -17.89 3.08
C SER A 649 -29.72 -17.28 1.80
N PHE A 650 -29.86 -15.95 1.66
CA PHE A 650 -29.46 -15.19 0.46
C PHE A 650 -28.48 -14.07 0.83
N PRO A 651 -27.20 -14.39 1.07
CA PRO A 651 -26.18 -13.39 1.31
C PRO A 651 -25.73 -12.68 0.02
N GLU A 652 -25.33 -11.42 0.14
CA GLU A 652 -24.73 -10.64 -0.94
C GLU A 652 -23.19 -10.62 -0.84
N ILE A 653 -22.51 -10.81 -1.97
CA ILE A 653 -21.06 -10.70 -2.11
C ILE A 653 -20.75 -9.76 -3.27
N GLU A 654 -19.99 -8.70 -3.01
CA GLU A 654 -19.62 -7.69 -4.04
C GLU A 654 -20.84 -7.08 -4.78
N GLY A 655 -22.00 -7.02 -4.12
CA GLY A 655 -23.26 -6.54 -4.70
C GLY A 655 -24.02 -7.56 -5.55
N VAL A 656 -23.60 -8.83 -5.51
CA VAL A 656 -24.24 -9.96 -6.19
C VAL A 656 -24.89 -10.89 -5.17
N GLU A 657 -26.18 -11.19 -5.32
CA GLU A 657 -26.92 -12.09 -4.43
C GLU A 657 -26.64 -13.55 -4.79
N ILE A 658 -26.26 -14.38 -3.81
CA ILE A 658 -26.07 -15.82 -3.98
C ILE A 658 -26.97 -16.60 -3.02
N CYS A 659 -27.20 -17.88 -3.28
CA CYS A 659 -27.97 -18.73 -2.37
C CYS A 659 -27.04 -19.63 -1.56
N LYS A 660 -27.15 -19.55 -0.24
CA LYS A 660 -26.41 -20.39 0.71
C LYS A 660 -27.36 -21.39 1.37
N ILE A 661 -27.04 -22.67 1.27
CA ILE A 661 -27.79 -23.77 1.88
C ILE A 661 -26.88 -24.47 2.90
N ASP A 662 -27.16 -24.27 4.18
CA ASP A 662 -26.50 -25.01 5.26
C ASP A 662 -27.27 -26.32 5.53
N VAL A 663 -26.57 -27.44 5.42
CA VAL A 663 -27.09 -28.80 5.55
C VAL A 663 -26.54 -29.43 6.83
N ARG A 664 -27.42 -29.68 7.79
CA ARG A 664 -27.06 -30.41 9.02
C ARG A 664 -27.09 -31.92 8.78
N PRO A 665 -26.25 -32.69 9.52
CA PRO A 665 -26.31 -34.15 9.52
C PRO A 665 -27.73 -34.66 9.82
N ALA A 666 -28.22 -35.55 8.96
CA ALA A 666 -29.49 -36.22 9.17
C ALA A 666 -29.38 -37.30 10.27
N ASP A 667 -30.51 -37.60 10.90
CA ASP A 667 -30.62 -38.63 11.95
C ASP A 667 -30.88 -40.03 11.36
N ALA A 668 -31.26 -40.09 10.08
CA ALA A 668 -31.47 -41.30 9.30
C ALA A 668 -30.95 -41.07 7.88
N ALA A 669 -30.68 -42.16 7.16
CA ALA A 669 -30.15 -42.08 5.80
C ALA A 669 -31.14 -41.40 4.85
N VAL A 670 -30.63 -40.42 4.11
CA VAL A 670 -31.36 -39.67 3.09
C VAL A 670 -31.10 -40.33 1.74
N VAL A 671 -32.10 -41.03 1.22
CA VAL A 671 -32.07 -41.67 -0.09
C VAL A 671 -32.80 -40.81 -1.12
N LEU A 672 -32.24 -40.70 -2.32
CA LEU A 672 -32.85 -39.99 -3.44
C LEU A 672 -33.54 -40.97 -4.38
N THR A 673 -34.76 -40.64 -4.78
CA THR A 673 -35.46 -41.37 -5.83
C THR A 673 -35.06 -40.81 -7.20
N VAL A 674 -34.29 -41.57 -7.97
CA VAL A 674 -33.82 -41.16 -9.30
C VAL A 674 -34.48 -42.03 -10.36
N ALA A 675 -35.10 -41.40 -11.36
CA ALA A 675 -35.63 -42.08 -12.53
C ALA A 675 -34.52 -42.33 -13.56
N ASP A 676 -34.44 -43.54 -14.11
CA ASP A 676 -33.56 -43.85 -15.22
C ASP A 676 -34.08 -43.26 -16.56
N LYS A 677 -33.33 -43.43 -17.65
CA LYS A 677 -33.70 -42.95 -18.99
C LYS A 677 -35.01 -43.55 -19.53
N ASN A 678 -35.51 -44.64 -18.92
CA ASN A 678 -36.75 -45.32 -19.26
C ASN A 678 -37.89 -45.00 -18.27
N GLY A 679 -37.68 -44.08 -17.32
CA GLY A 679 -38.67 -43.68 -16.32
C GLY A 679 -38.78 -44.63 -15.11
N LEU A 680 -37.92 -45.65 -15.00
CA LEU A 680 -37.91 -46.57 -13.87
C LEU A 680 -37.26 -45.86 -12.66
N LYS A 681 -38.00 -45.75 -11.56
CA LYS A 681 -37.50 -45.11 -10.33
C LYS A 681 -36.64 -46.10 -9.52
N SER A 682 -35.46 -45.65 -9.11
CA SER A 682 -34.53 -46.37 -8.24
C SER A 682 -34.12 -45.48 -7.08
N GLU A 683 -34.02 -46.06 -5.88
CA GLU A 683 -33.52 -45.37 -4.70
C GLU A 683 -32.00 -45.43 -4.66
N LYS A 684 -31.36 -44.27 -4.48
CA LYS A 684 -29.90 -44.14 -4.50
C LYS A 684 -29.42 -43.40 -3.26
N LEU A 685 -28.36 -43.91 -2.67
CA LEU A 685 -27.67 -43.29 -1.53
C LEU A 685 -26.40 -42.61 -2.02
N TYR A 686 -26.24 -41.33 -1.68
CA TYR A 686 -25.05 -40.55 -2.01
C TYR A 686 -24.33 -40.13 -0.74
N VAL A 687 -23.00 -40.15 -0.78
CA VAL A 687 -22.13 -39.74 0.33
C VAL A 687 -21.02 -38.83 -0.18
N ARG A 688 -20.50 -37.95 0.68
CA ARG A 688 -19.33 -37.12 0.33
C ARG A 688 -18.05 -37.95 0.36
N SER A 689 -17.18 -37.72 -0.62
CA SER A 689 -15.82 -38.24 -0.70
C SER A 689 -14.94 -37.19 -1.36
N GLY A 690 -14.13 -36.48 -0.56
CA GLY A 690 -13.46 -35.26 -1.03
C GLY A 690 -14.48 -34.22 -1.51
N ASN A 691 -14.18 -33.56 -2.62
CA ASN A 691 -15.06 -32.60 -3.30
C ASN A 691 -16.11 -33.26 -4.22
N SER A 692 -16.42 -34.55 -4.02
CA SER A 692 -17.34 -35.28 -4.89
C SER A 692 -18.42 -36.00 -4.10
N SER A 693 -19.54 -36.27 -4.77
CA SER A 693 -20.71 -36.94 -4.18
C SER A 693 -20.99 -38.27 -4.91
N PRO A 694 -20.17 -39.32 -4.81
CA PRO A 694 -20.41 -40.60 -5.48
C PRO A 694 -21.67 -41.31 -4.98
N GLU A 695 -22.26 -42.14 -5.85
CA GLU A 695 -23.29 -43.11 -5.45
C GLU A 695 -22.62 -44.23 -4.65
N MET A 696 -23.19 -44.57 -3.50
CA MET A 696 -22.67 -45.65 -2.67
C MET A 696 -22.98 -47.01 -3.32
N PRO A 697 -21.98 -47.90 -3.52
CA PRO A 697 -22.22 -49.24 -4.02
C PRO A 697 -23.16 -50.02 -3.09
N MET A 698 -24.12 -50.76 -3.64
CA MET A 698 -25.09 -51.54 -2.86
C MET A 698 -24.43 -52.53 -1.88
N SER A 699 -23.23 -53.03 -2.19
CA SER A 699 -22.43 -53.88 -1.30
C SER A 699 -21.96 -53.19 -0.02
N GLU A 700 -21.87 -51.85 -0.02
CA GLU A 700 -21.34 -51.05 1.08
C GLU A 700 -22.42 -50.33 1.90
N VAL A 701 -23.63 -50.18 1.33
CA VAL A 701 -24.75 -49.46 1.96
C VAL A 701 -25.02 -49.96 3.38
N GLN A 702 -25.14 -51.27 3.59
CA GLN A 702 -25.46 -51.81 4.92
C GLN A 702 -24.36 -51.51 5.96
N ALA A 703 -23.09 -51.57 5.56
CA ALA A 703 -21.97 -51.26 6.43
C ALA A 703 -21.94 -49.77 6.80
N PHE A 704 -22.22 -48.89 5.83
CA PHE A 704 -22.34 -47.46 6.08
C PHE A 704 -23.50 -47.12 7.01
N LEU A 705 -24.69 -47.67 6.77
CA LEU A 705 -25.86 -47.45 7.62
C LEU A 705 -25.58 -47.85 9.07
N ASN A 706 -24.94 -49.01 9.27
CA ASN A 706 -24.55 -49.48 10.59
C ASN A 706 -23.49 -48.58 11.25
N LYS A 707 -22.60 -47.95 10.49
CA LYS A 707 -21.53 -47.11 11.03
C LYS A 707 -21.97 -45.67 11.31
N ARG A 708 -22.86 -45.11 10.47
CA ARG A 708 -23.28 -43.69 10.53
C ARG A 708 -24.58 -43.48 11.31
N PHE A 709 -25.50 -44.44 11.27
CA PHE A 709 -26.86 -44.27 11.79
C PHE A 709 -27.29 -45.33 12.82
N ALA A 710 -26.48 -46.37 13.10
CA ALA A 710 -26.82 -47.28 14.18
C ALA A 710 -26.76 -46.53 15.52
N SER A 711 -27.87 -46.56 16.24
CA SER A 711 -27.93 -46.12 17.62
C SER A 711 -26.96 -46.98 18.45
N LYS A 712 -26.13 -46.33 19.26
CA LYS A 712 -25.63 -46.98 20.48
C LYS A 712 -26.89 -47.33 21.29
N THR A 713 -27.25 -48.61 21.29
CA THR A 713 -28.22 -49.13 22.25
C THR A 713 -27.74 -48.72 23.64
N VAL A 714 -28.64 -48.06 24.37
CA VAL A 714 -28.44 -47.63 25.76
C VAL A 714 -27.80 -48.76 26.57
N GLY A 715 -26.63 -48.47 27.14
CA GLY A 715 -25.93 -49.26 28.14
C GLY A 715 -25.38 -48.32 29.20
#